data_AF-A0A1B9VNH7-F1
#
_entry.id   AF-A0A1B9VNH7-F1
#
_cell.length_a   1.000
_cell.length_b   1.000
_cell.length_c   1.000
_cell.angle_alpha   90.00
_cell.angle_beta   90.00
_cell.angle_gamma   90.00
#
_symmetry.space_group_name_H-M   'P 1'
#
loop_
_entity.id
_entity.type
_entity.pdbx_description
1 polymer ?
#
loop_
_entity_poly.entity_id
_entity_poly.type
_entity_poly.pdbx_seq_one_letter_code
_entity_poly.pdbx_strand_id
1 'polypeptide(L)'
;MKSKLLALLLLSSCLVLPASAQVAQSIDDNNSETAVAVATPVDQPGTNEAGSDMDALVQKVKIITRTKQVTELPENEPVALDLGLVDVPGVSKNLTEGVTANAYARFVSVDDMKIGQLVLSSVEKNSRVEALNSDNFVAQFDIEQPSLDPSLPISVEGNQAELKAALERLASLQEEEEKEEKEEEIADSGVGASSGSVGSNAGSNPDASGYSTPSALDVGKEPVISSNITTDGCKIRTDLDQLQAIQQTRVVTTTDGTPEYGECADGSERFKINQSYAVCPYDENTETMKATAQFMYYYTDGGGNRKEIGDCQPDAEKIYDIVEDRNACNVYLDYVNLQAVPQGKLVYTNHNGKVVPVADCAASIEVEPVPLVETTEGCDIRDDFLANKSYGRSKYIYTLDGQDWDTSCQDNDEEYPHSTIYKTANGDQVCEPIINRDTGKVTLQSRVMINVNGFELYRTPCTPDTSAKDIQSTTAGCEDPSKWTHNISASQSIGQERFYYLLDGKQEPVTECQDNGVIYLHQQEITGYQRHDDKLFAYRLVTVYIEGVETLTGRYNVLTSQVLPGDPQIPYSYVGKGPAVNGETFYEECTRFDERDEVETYKRPDDTTHKVIVGDATPLNLGDKCNLEVTWSDVTQWYWQNPGVYTNTNYCGISIAGGTQGSDDSPWTQAASNHCTWSSAVGTKKLVREDGTQIGDTATATCQASPNSYAAIAGPPSGQRGYWRYLSLGSHNWSYPPHNNTLKMACRNGWGWVR
;
A
#
# COMPACT_ATOMS: atom_id res chain seq x y z
N MET A 1 57.67 -23.09 10.18
CA MET A 1 58.45 -24.29 9.79
C MET A 1 57.67 -25.04 8.74
N LYS A 2 58.35 -25.42 7.65
CA LYS A 2 57.81 -26.04 6.44
C LYS A 2 57.66 -27.57 6.61
N SER A 3 56.86 -28.16 5.71
CA SER A 3 57.10 -29.45 5.02
C SER A 3 56.43 -30.69 5.63
N LYS A 4 55.85 -31.65 4.89
CA LYS A 4 55.45 -31.85 3.48
C LYS A 4 54.64 -33.18 3.40
N LEU A 5 53.85 -33.26 2.34
CA LEU A 5 53.21 -34.40 1.67
C LEU A 5 53.95 -35.76 1.61
N LEU A 6 53.15 -36.85 1.50
CA LEU A 6 53.18 -37.94 0.48
C LEU A 6 51.88 -38.77 0.68
N ALA A 7 50.91 -39.00 -0.22
CA ALA A 7 50.79 -39.33 -1.65
C ALA A 7 50.81 -40.85 -1.98
N LEU A 8 49.67 -41.38 -2.49
CA LEU A 8 49.47 -42.45 -3.52
C LEU A 8 47.95 -42.63 -3.77
N LEU A 9 47.35 -42.18 -4.91
CA LEU A 9 47.12 -42.88 -6.22
C LEU A 9 46.32 -44.20 -6.11
N LEU A 10 45.34 -44.58 -6.96
CA LEU A 10 44.52 -43.99 -8.05
C LEU A 10 43.51 -45.10 -8.49
N LEU A 11 42.44 -44.71 -9.19
CA LEU A 11 41.67 -45.44 -10.24
C LEU A 11 40.37 -46.23 -9.92
N SER A 12 39.25 -45.62 -10.36
CA SER A 12 38.39 -46.08 -11.49
C SER A 12 36.91 -46.43 -11.18
N SER A 13 36.03 -45.55 -11.69
CA SER A 13 34.82 -45.81 -12.49
C SER A 13 33.69 -46.71 -11.97
N CYS A 14 32.49 -46.12 -11.77
CA CYS A 14 31.24 -46.51 -12.46
C CYS A 14 30.11 -45.50 -12.15
N LEU A 15 29.38 -45.10 -13.21
CA LEU A 15 28.08 -44.42 -13.15
C LEU A 15 27.02 -45.32 -12.49
N VAL A 16 25.98 -44.70 -11.89
CA VAL A 16 24.54 -44.87 -12.23
C VAL A 16 23.69 -44.12 -11.18
N LEU A 17 22.75 -43.31 -11.69
CA LEU A 17 21.66 -42.63 -10.96
C LEU A 17 20.69 -43.63 -10.30
N PRO A 18 19.91 -43.18 -9.31
CA PRO A 18 18.47 -43.28 -9.53
C PRO A 18 17.69 -42.02 -9.10
N ALA A 19 16.61 -41.78 -9.85
CA ALA A 19 15.56 -40.84 -9.55
C ALA A 19 14.71 -41.29 -8.35
N SER A 20 14.09 -40.34 -7.66
CA SER A 20 12.93 -40.58 -6.79
C SER A 20 11.97 -39.40 -6.95
N ALA A 21 10.77 -39.73 -7.42
CA ALA A 21 9.68 -38.80 -7.67
C ALA A 21 8.91 -38.43 -6.39
N GLN A 22 8.22 -37.30 -6.49
CA GLN A 22 7.26 -36.72 -5.54
C GLN A 22 6.12 -37.67 -5.16
N VAL A 23 5.68 -37.58 -3.90
CA VAL A 23 4.29 -37.84 -3.48
C VAL A 23 3.93 -36.83 -2.38
N ALA A 24 2.93 -35.99 -2.65
CA ALA A 24 2.08 -35.38 -1.62
C ALA A 24 0.68 -35.15 -2.23
N GLN A 25 -0.20 -36.11 -1.98
CA GLN A 25 -1.67 -35.99 -1.95
C GLN A 25 -2.03 -35.83 -0.45
N SER A 26 -3.08 -35.14 0.02
CA SER A 26 -4.15 -34.35 -0.60
C SER A 26 -5.16 -33.97 0.50
N ILE A 27 -6.00 -32.94 0.25
CA ILE A 27 -7.44 -32.84 0.62
C ILE A 27 -7.76 -32.52 2.12
N ASP A 28 -8.65 -31.56 2.47
CA ASP A 28 -9.98 -31.30 1.92
C ASP A 28 -10.49 -29.86 2.08
N ASP A 29 -11.36 -29.49 1.14
CA ASP A 29 -12.18 -28.29 1.00
C ASP A 29 -13.52 -28.36 1.77
N ASN A 30 -14.25 -27.25 1.82
CA ASN A 30 -15.72 -27.31 1.68
C ASN A 30 -16.36 -25.99 1.19
N ASN A 31 -16.88 -26.06 -0.05
CA ASN A 31 -18.19 -25.58 -0.57
C ASN A 31 -18.53 -24.07 -0.58
N SER A 32 -19.20 -23.48 -1.57
CA SER A 32 -20.03 -23.95 -2.71
C SER A 32 -20.28 -22.74 -3.64
N GLU A 33 -19.88 -22.76 -4.91
CA GLU A 33 -20.69 -23.00 -6.13
C GLU A 33 -21.72 -21.93 -6.57
N THR A 34 -21.49 -21.35 -7.76
CA THR A 34 -22.38 -21.21 -8.96
C THR A 34 -22.16 -19.87 -9.70
N ALA A 35 -22.42 -19.71 -11.00
CA ALA A 35 -21.83 -20.28 -12.21
C ALA A 35 -22.37 -19.44 -13.41
N VAL A 36 -21.59 -19.39 -14.51
CA VAL A 36 -22.02 -19.24 -15.92
C VAL A 36 -22.10 -17.84 -16.58
N ALA A 37 -21.30 -17.74 -17.67
CA ALA A 37 -21.56 -17.20 -19.02
C ALA A 37 -20.96 -15.87 -19.51
N VAL A 38 -20.31 -16.05 -20.67
CA VAL A 38 -19.77 -15.12 -21.67
C VAL A 38 -20.88 -14.42 -22.46
N ALA A 39 -20.73 -13.12 -22.74
CA ALA A 39 -21.11 -12.44 -24.00
C ALA A 39 -20.66 -10.96 -24.02
N THR A 40 -20.02 -10.52 -25.11
CA THR A 40 -19.99 -9.14 -25.64
C THR A 40 -21.17 -8.94 -26.63
N PRO A 41 -21.48 -7.76 -27.23
CA PRO A 41 -21.20 -6.32 -26.95
C PRO A 41 -22.49 -5.43 -27.02
N VAL A 42 -22.38 -4.08 -26.92
CA VAL A 42 -23.03 -3.03 -27.79
C VAL A 42 -23.06 -1.62 -27.13
N ASP A 43 -22.52 -0.64 -27.89
CA ASP A 43 -22.76 0.81 -28.08
C ASP A 43 -22.94 1.89 -26.97
N GLN A 44 -22.20 2.98 -27.24
CA GLN A 44 -22.12 4.39 -26.80
C GLN A 44 -23.47 5.16 -26.56
N PRO A 45 -23.52 6.41 -26.02
CA PRO A 45 -22.51 7.51 -26.15
C PRO A 45 -22.26 8.42 -24.93
N GLY A 46 -21.13 9.15 -24.96
CA GLY A 46 -20.78 10.20 -23.99
C GLY A 46 -19.75 11.19 -24.57
N THR A 47 -20.28 12.15 -25.32
CA THR A 47 -19.84 13.56 -25.53
C THR A 47 -18.35 13.92 -25.64
N ASN A 48 -18.00 14.38 -26.85
CA ASN A 48 -16.81 15.15 -27.21
C ASN A 48 -16.81 16.54 -26.57
N GLU A 49 -15.67 16.99 -26.05
CA GLU A 49 -15.27 18.38 -26.10
C GLU A 49 -13.99 18.49 -26.94
N ALA A 50 -14.07 19.35 -27.94
CA ALA A 50 -13.01 19.71 -28.85
C ALA A 50 -12.37 21.00 -28.34
N GLY A 51 -11.06 20.96 -28.12
CA GLY A 51 -10.21 22.13 -27.94
C GLY A 51 -9.00 21.95 -28.84
N SER A 52 -8.93 22.77 -29.87
CA SER A 52 -7.91 22.79 -30.92
C SER A 52 -6.62 23.39 -30.42
N ASP A 53 -5.54 22.60 -30.42
CA ASP A 53 -4.18 23.10 -30.46
C ASP A 53 -3.60 22.69 -31.81
N MET A 54 -3.23 23.67 -32.64
CA MET A 54 -2.59 23.46 -33.94
C MET A 54 -1.07 23.43 -33.76
N ASP A 55 -0.58 22.46 -33.00
CA ASP A 55 0.59 21.70 -33.43
C ASP A 55 0.05 20.43 -34.06
N ALA A 56 0.53 20.09 -35.26
CA ALA A 56 0.04 18.94 -36.01
C ALA A 56 -0.25 17.76 -35.07
N LEU A 57 -1.51 17.29 -35.01
CA LEU A 57 -1.90 16.05 -34.33
C LEU A 57 -1.08 14.92 -34.95
N VAL A 58 0.13 14.71 -34.43
CA VAL A 58 1.01 13.63 -34.82
C VAL A 58 0.37 12.39 -34.25
N GLN A 59 -0.25 11.60 -35.12
CA GLN A 59 -0.71 10.28 -34.75
C GLN A 59 0.52 9.44 -34.37
N LYS A 60 0.79 9.36 -33.06
CA LYS A 60 1.80 8.45 -32.52
C LYS A 60 1.25 7.04 -32.57
N VAL A 61 1.96 6.16 -33.26
CA VAL A 61 1.60 4.74 -33.39
C VAL A 61 2.64 3.87 -32.72
N LYS A 62 2.20 2.70 -32.25
CA LYS A 62 3.09 1.67 -31.72
C LYS A 62 3.70 0.89 -32.88
N ILE A 63 4.98 1.13 -33.12
CA ILE A 63 5.80 0.45 -34.12
C ILE A 63 6.45 -0.74 -33.44
N ILE A 64 6.20 -1.95 -33.96
CA ILE A 64 6.80 -3.16 -33.42
C ILE A 64 8.12 -3.40 -34.13
N THR A 65 9.20 -3.48 -33.36
CA THR A 65 10.57 -3.68 -33.83
C THR A 65 11.20 -4.89 -33.16
N ARG A 66 12.33 -5.39 -33.71
CA ARG A 66 13.17 -6.42 -33.08
C ARG A 66 14.63 -6.12 -33.32
N THR A 67 15.48 -6.44 -32.35
CA THR A 67 16.94 -6.36 -32.59
C THR A 67 17.36 -7.44 -33.59
N LYS A 68 18.32 -7.12 -34.44
CA LYS A 68 18.84 -8.11 -35.41
C LYS A 68 19.76 -9.16 -34.78
N GLN A 69 20.37 -8.81 -33.65
CA GLN A 69 21.32 -9.66 -32.91
C GLN A 69 21.28 -9.33 -31.42
N VAL A 70 21.75 -10.26 -30.59
CA VAL A 70 21.89 -10.04 -29.15
C VAL A 70 22.81 -8.84 -28.92
N THR A 71 22.32 -7.82 -28.24
CA THR A 71 23.04 -6.56 -28.02
C THR A 71 23.12 -6.28 -26.52
N GLU A 72 24.32 -6.19 -25.96
CA GLU A 72 24.50 -5.77 -24.56
C GLU A 72 24.23 -4.27 -24.43
N LEU A 73 23.46 -3.89 -23.40
CA LEU A 73 23.16 -2.50 -23.09
C LEU A 73 24.02 -2.04 -21.91
N PRO A 74 24.78 -0.94 -22.04
CA PRO A 74 25.47 -0.35 -20.91
C PRO A 74 24.52 0.49 -20.04
N GLU A 75 24.91 0.69 -18.79
CA GLU A 75 24.20 1.56 -17.87
C GLU A 75 24.53 3.02 -18.19
N ASN A 76 23.51 3.86 -18.37
CA ASN A 76 23.58 5.30 -18.66
C ASN A 76 24.23 5.72 -20.00
N GLU A 77 25.01 4.87 -20.65
CA GLU A 77 25.71 5.16 -21.91
C GLU A 77 24.97 4.53 -23.12
N PRO A 78 24.51 5.32 -24.11
CA PRO A 78 23.80 4.80 -25.28
C PRO A 78 24.74 4.09 -26.26
N VAL A 79 24.32 2.91 -26.72
CA VAL A 79 24.97 2.16 -27.81
C VAL A 79 24.10 2.12 -29.05
N ALA A 80 24.73 2.18 -30.22
CA ALA A 80 24.05 2.04 -31.50
C ALA A 80 23.61 0.58 -31.73
N LEU A 81 22.42 0.39 -32.29
CA LEU A 81 21.91 -0.91 -32.69
C LEU A 81 20.98 -0.84 -33.88
N ASP A 82 20.90 -1.96 -34.60
CA ASP A 82 20.06 -2.12 -35.77
C ASP A 82 18.80 -2.91 -35.42
N LEU A 83 17.66 -2.34 -35.78
CA LEU A 83 16.35 -2.92 -35.58
C LEU A 83 15.72 -3.32 -36.93
N GLY A 84 15.02 -4.45 -36.93
CA GLY A 84 14.07 -4.80 -38.00
C GLY A 84 12.68 -4.24 -37.69
N LEU A 85 12.01 -3.68 -38.69
CA LEU A 85 10.60 -3.27 -38.61
C LEU A 85 9.71 -4.50 -38.79
N VAL A 86 8.97 -4.88 -37.74
CA VAL A 86 8.10 -6.07 -37.74
C VAL A 86 6.67 -5.69 -38.12
N ASP A 87 6.15 -4.62 -37.52
CA ASP A 87 4.83 -4.08 -37.83
C ASP A 87 4.83 -2.55 -37.70
N VAL A 88 4.35 -1.87 -38.72
CA VAL A 88 4.22 -0.40 -38.75
C VAL A 88 2.77 -0.10 -39.14
N PRO A 89 1.92 0.27 -38.18
CA PRO A 89 0.51 0.56 -38.45
C PRO A 89 0.35 1.59 -39.57
N GLY A 90 -0.54 1.31 -40.53
CA GLY A 90 -0.86 2.18 -41.67
C GLY A 90 0.24 2.36 -42.73
N VAL A 91 1.29 1.53 -42.71
CA VAL A 91 2.31 1.44 -43.76
C VAL A 91 2.24 0.05 -44.41
N SER A 92 2.29 -0.02 -45.75
CA SER A 92 2.25 -1.30 -46.46
C SER A 92 3.54 -2.08 -46.28
N LYS A 93 3.46 -3.42 -46.14
CA LYS A 93 4.63 -4.30 -45.93
C LYS A 93 5.75 -4.15 -46.96
N ASN A 94 5.42 -3.81 -48.21
CA ASN A 94 6.41 -3.59 -49.28
C ASN A 94 7.36 -2.43 -49.00
N LEU A 95 6.92 -1.42 -48.22
CA LEU A 95 7.74 -0.27 -47.82
C LEU A 95 8.66 -0.57 -46.64
N THR A 96 8.33 -1.58 -45.82
CA THR A 96 9.11 -1.99 -44.65
C THR A 96 10.05 -3.17 -44.92
N GLU A 97 9.87 -3.87 -46.05
CA GLU A 97 10.69 -5.01 -46.42
C GLU A 97 12.13 -4.60 -46.77
N GLY A 98 13.09 -5.24 -46.12
CA GLY A 98 14.53 -4.95 -46.29
C GLY A 98 15.01 -3.67 -45.60
N VAL A 99 14.15 -2.99 -44.81
CA VAL A 99 14.50 -1.76 -44.10
C VAL A 99 15.09 -2.08 -42.71
N THR A 100 16.13 -1.33 -42.37
CA THR A 100 16.79 -1.32 -41.06
C THR A 100 16.46 -0.02 -40.35
N ALA A 101 15.99 -0.05 -39.11
CA ALA A 101 15.87 1.14 -38.28
C ALA A 101 17.10 1.24 -37.37
N ASN A 102 17.83 2.35 -37.50
CA ASN A 102 19.01 2.64 -36.69
C ASN A 102 18.56 3.33 -35.40
N ALA A 103 18.99 2.78 -34.26
CA ALA A 103 18.59 3.26 -32.95
C ALA A 103 19.78 3.38 -32.00
N TYR A 104 19.57 4.11 -30.91
CA TYR A 104 20.44 4.13 -29.76
C TYR A 104 19.68 3.58 -28.55
N ALA A 105 20.29 2.70 -27.78
CA ALA A 105 19.69 2.18 -26.56
C ALA A 105 20.68 2.16 -25.39
N ARG A 106 20.15 2.30 -24.19
CA ARG A 106 20.86 2.13 -22.91
C ARG A 106 19.90 1.54 -21.88
N PHE A 107 20.39 1.19 -20.71
CA PHE A 107 19.52 1.00 -19.56
C PHE A 107 19.85 1.97 -18.43
N VAL A 108 18.85 2.22 -17.58
CA VAL A 108 19.00 2.97 -16.33
C VAL A 108 18.41 2.12 -15.20
N SER A 109 19.01 2.21 -14.01
CA SER A 109 18.53 1.53 -12.80
C SER A 109 17.68 2.49 -11.98
N VAL A 110 16.40 2.16 -11.76
CA VAL A 110 15.46 2.93 -10.93
C VAL A 110 14.75 1.95 -10.00
N ASP A 111 14.85 2.15 -8.69
CA ASP A 111 14.20 1.30 -7.67
C ASP A 111 14.46 -0.21 -7.84
N ASP A 112 15.73 -0.59 -8.08
CA ASP A 112 16.18 -1.97 -8.38
C ASP A 112 15.60 -2.61 -9.66
N MET A 113 14.83 -1.85 -10.46
CA MET A 113 14.37 -2.24 -11.79
C MET A 113 15.29 -1.66 -12.88
N LYS A 114 15.60 -2.47 -13.90
CA LYS A 114 16.37 -2.04 -15.06
C LYS A 114 15.41 -1.64 -16.17
N ILE A 115 15.43 -0.37 -16.54
CA ILE A 115 14.59 0.19 -17.60
C ILE A 115 15.44 0.43 -18.83
N GLY A 116 15.16 -0.30 -19.91
CA GLY A 116 15.71 -0.04 -21.24
C GLY A 116 15.10 1.24 -21.83
N GLN A 117 15.94 2.15 -22.29
CA GLN A 117 15.56 3.35 -23.02
C GLN A 117 16.10 3.23 -24.44
N LEU A 118 15.25 3.47 -25.44
CA LEU A 118 15.61 3.34 -26.85
C LEU A 118 15.04 4.50 -27.66
N VAL A 119 15.84 5.00 -28.61
CA VAL A 119 15.49 6.12 -29.49
C VAL A 119 15.87 5.76 -30.93
N LEU A 120 14.93 5.90 -31.86
CA LEU A 120 15.20 5.71 -33.30
C LEU A 120 15.69 7.02 -33.90
N SER A 121 16.72 6.95 -34.74
CA SER A 121 17.35 8.13 -35.35
C SER A 121 17.28 8.15 -36.87
N SER A 122 17.21 6.99 -37.52
CA SER A 122 17.09 6.91 -38.98
C SER A 122 16.54 5.55 -39.44
N VAL A 123 16.11 5.48 -40.70
CA VAL A 123 15.82 4.24 -41.41
C VAL A 123 16.73 4.10 -42.63
N GLU A 124 17.17 2.88 -42.90
CA GLU A 124 18.12 2.56 -43.95
C GLU A 124 17.64 1.40 -44.81
N LYS A 125 17.81 1.51 -46.13
CA LYS A 125 17.59 0.42 -47.09
C LYS A 125 18.66 0.52 -48.19
N ASN A 126 19.33 -0.59 -48.51
CA ASN A 126 20.35 -0.65 -49.57
C ASN A 126 21.43 0.47 -49.47
N SER A 127 21.98 0.71 -48.27
CA SER A 127 23.00 1.74 -47.99
C SER A 127 22.54 3.20 -48.16
N ARG A 128 21.24 3.45 -48.28
CA ARG A 128 20.64 4.79 -48.24
C ARG A 128 19.96 5.03 -46.90
N VAL A 129 20.26 6.16 -46.26
CA VAL A 129 19.80 6.50 -44.91
C VAL A 129 18.89 7.73 -44.96
N GLU A 130 17.69 7.59 -44.40
CA GLU A 130 16.76 8.69 -44.16
C GLU A 130 16.72 9.01 -42.67
N ALA A 131 17.02 10.26 -42.32
CA ALA A 131 16.98 10.72 -40.93
C ALA A 131 15.54 10.83 -40.42
N LEU A 132 15.36 10.51 -39.14
CA LEU A 132 14.13 10.73 -38.38
C LEU A 132 14.42 11.72 -37.25
N ASN A 133 13.42 12.50 -36.84
CA ASN A 133 13.47 13.28 -35.62
C ASN A 133 13.40 12.34 -34.41
N SER A 134 14.54 12.15 -33.74
CA SER A 134 14.68 11.26 -32.60
C SER A 134 13.72 11.55 -31.44
N ASP A 135 13.26 12.79 -31.29
CA ASP A 135 12.31 13.17 -30.23
C ASP A 135 10.91 12.58 -30.46
N ASN A 136 10.62 12.17 -31.70
CA ASN A 136 9.34 11.61 -32.11
C ASN A 136 9.29 10.09 -32.01
N PHE A 137 10.41 9.40 -31.79
CA PHE A 137 10.49 7.92 -31.82
C PHE A 137 11.25 7.36 -30.62
N VAL A 138 10.52 7.10 -29.54
CA VAL A 138 11.11 6.66 -28.25
C VAL A 138 10.40 5.42 -27.70
N ALA A 139 11.14 4.63 -26.93
CA ALA A 139 10.61 3.48 -26.19
C ALA A 139 11.24 3.40 -24.79
N GLN A 140 10.42 3.00 -23.82
CA GLN A 140 10.87 2.57 -22.50
C GLN A 140 10.24 1.22 -22.18
N PHE A 141 11.03 0.29 -21.67
CA PHE A 141 10.59 -1.07 -21.38
C PHE A 141 11.46 -1.72 -20.31
N ASP A 142 10.88 -2.64 -19.55
CA ASP A 142 11.60 -3.38 -18.51
C ASP A 142 12.56 -4.40 -19.14
N ILE A 143 13.76 -4.54 -18.57
CA ILE A 143 14.73 -5.56 -18.99
C ILE A 143 15.17 -6.42 -17.81
N GLU A 144 15.10 -7.74 -17.97
CA GLU A 144 15.52 -8.69 -16.92
C GLU A 144 17.05 -8.82 -16.84
N GLN A 145 17.72 -8.67 -17.98
CA GLN A 145 19.17 -8.71 -18.13
C GLN A 145 19.64 -7.52 -18.99
N PRO A 146 20.88 -7.03 -18.83
CA PRO A 146 21.41 -5.88 -19.57
C PRO A 146 21.74 -6.25 -21.03
N SER A 147 20.83 -6.92 -21.73
CA SER A 147 20.95 -7.28 -23.13
C SER A 147 19.57 -7.40 -23.79
N LEU A 148 19.52 -7.09 -25.09
CA LEU A 148 18.32 -7.21 -25.91
C LEU A 148 18.33 -8.50 -26.71
N ASP A 149 17.25 -9.28 -26.60
CA ASP A 149 17.07 -10.55 -27.30
C ASP A 149 16.33 -10.33 -28.66
N PRO A 150 16.89 -10.79 -29.79
CA PRO A 150 16.25 -10.72 -31.12
C PRO A 150 14.87 -11.39 -31.23
N SER A 151 14.57 -12.32 -30.33
CA SER A 151 13.29 -13.03 -30.30
C SER A 151 12.16 -12.21 -29.65
N LEU A 152 12.51 -11.19 -28.86
CA LEU A 152 11.55 -10.36 -28.13
C LEU A 152 11.25 -9.06 -28.90
N PRO A 153 9.97 -8.73 -29.15
CA PRO A 153 9.60 -7.48 -29.80
C PRO A 153 9.75 -6.28 -28.86
N ILE A 154 10.18 -5.15 -29.42
CA ILE A 154 10.25 -3.85 -28.75
C ILE A 154 9.20 -2.93 -29.40
N SER A 155 8.30 -2.37 -28.59
CA SER A 155 7.30 -1.41 -29.04
C SER A 155 7.85 0.00 -28.94
N VAL A 156 7.98 0.69 -30.07
CA VAL A 156 8.43 2.09 -30.15
C VAL A 156 7.24 2.98 -30.46
N GLU A 157 7.04 4.03 -29.68
CA GLU A 157 6.01 5.03 -29.99
C GLU A 157 6.60 6.07 -30.93
N GLY A 158 5.98 6.22 -32.11
CA GLY A 158 6.56 6.96 -33.23
C GLY A 158 5.56 7.77 -34.05
N ASN A 159 6.00 8.88 -34.63
CA ASN A 159 5.22 9.65 -35.60
C ASN A 159 4.95 8.83 -36.87
N GLN A 160 3.71 8.42 -37.09
CA GLN A 160 3.33 7.58 -38.23
C GLN A 160 3.58 8.28 -39.59
N ALA A 161 3.24 9.56 -39.70
CA ALA A 161 3.35 10.31 -40.95
C ALA A 161 4.81 10.52 -41.34
N GLU A 162 5.67 10.82 -40.37
CA GLU A 162 7.10 11.01 -40.57
C GLU A 162 7.80 9.71 -41.00
N LEU A 163 7.54 8.59 -40.31
CA LEU A 163 8.10 7.30 -40.68
C LEU A 163 7.61 6.84 -42.06
N LYS A 164 6.31 7.00 -42.34
CA LYS A 164 5.76 6.67 -43.65
C LYS A 164 6.41 7.49 -44.76
N ALA A 165 6.58 8.80 -44.57
CA ALA A 165 7.23 9.66 -45.56
C ALA A 165 8.71 9.29 -45.78
N ALA A 166 9.44 8.93 -44.72
CA ALA A 166 10.81 8.44 -44.85
C ALA A 166 10.91 7.11 -45.62
N LEU A 167 10.00 6.17 -45.35
CA LEU A 167 9.93 4.89 -46.07
C LEU A 167 9.50 5.05 -47.54
N GLU A 168 8.59 5.98 -47.83
CA GLU A 168 8.18 6.32 -49.20
C GLU A 168 9.33 6.95 -49.99
N ARG A 169 10.15 7.82 -49.38
CA ARG A 169 11.37 8.38 -50.02
C ARG A 169 12.43 7.31 -50.30
N LEU A 170 12.64 6.37 -49.37
CA LEU A 170 13.53 5.22 -49.58
C LEU A 170 13.04 4.32 -50.74
N ALA A 171 11.73 4.24 -50.96
CA ALA A 171 11.14 3.43 -52.02
C ALA A 171 11.05 4.14 -53.38
N SER A 172 10.72 5.44 -53.43
CA SER A 172 10.49 6.19 -54.67
C SER A 172 11.76 6.39 -55.50
N LEU A 173 12.91 6.50 -54.82
CA LEU A 173 14.21 6.66 -55.48
C LEU A 173 14.85 5.32 -55.90
N GLN A 174 14.18 4.19 -55.62
CA GLN A 174 14.55 2.86 -56.09
C GLN A 174 14.04 2.61 -57.52
N GLU A 175 12.91 3.26 -57.91
CA GLU A 175 12.37 3.23 -59.28
C GLU A 175 13.19 4.08 -60.27
N GLU A 176 14.01 5.02 -59.79
CA GLU A 176 14.94 5.80 -60.61
C GLU A 176 16.26 5.04 -60.87
N GLU A 177 16.80 4.29 -59.90
CA GLU A 177 17.99 3.45 -60.10
C GLU A 177 17.70 2.19 -60.96
N GLU A 178 16.53 1.55 -60.84
CA GLU A 178 16.16 0.42 -61.71
C GLU A 178 15.80 0.84 -63.16
N LYS A 179 15.59 2.14 -63.41
CA LYS A 179 15.42 2.68 -64.77
C LYS A 179 16.75 3.04 -65.44
N GLU A 180 17.81 3.33 -64.69
CA GLU A 180 19.14 3.65 -65.25
C GLU A 180 20.01 2.41 -65.52
N GLU A 181 19.75 1.24 -64.92
CA GLU A 181 20.55 0.03 -65.17
C GLU A 181 20.11 -0.85 -66.38
N LYS A 182 19.23 -0.34 -67.27
CA LYS A 182 18.84 -1.04 -68.51
C LYS A 182 19.19 -0.34 -69.82
N GLU A 183 19.88 0.79 -69.78
CA GLU A 183 20.38 1.47 -70.97
C GLU A 183 21.86 1.81 -70.85
N GLU A 184 22.73 0.81 -70.72
CA GLU A 184 24.13 0.93 -71.19
C GLU A 184 24.80 -0.44 -71.29
N GLU A 185 24.50 -1.18 -72.36
CA GLU A 185 25.46 -2.14 -72.92
C GLU A 185 25.52 -1.98 -74.44
N ILE A 186 26.76 -1.98 -74.95
CA ILE A 186 27.22 -1.93 -76.35
C ILE A 186 27.46 -0.51 -76.90
N ALA A 187 28.62 0.05 -76.54
CA ALA A 187 29.39 0.91 -77.41
C ALA A 187 30.76 0.29 -77.66
N ASP A 188 30.95 -0.34 -78.83
CA ASP A 188 32.25 -0.31 -79.52
C ASP A 188 32.08 -0.54 -81.03
N SER A 189 32.88 0.24 -81.77
CA SER A 189 33.39 0.02 -83.12
C SER A 189 32.58 0.49 -84.34
N GLY A 190 32.99 1.64 -84.88
CA GLY A 190 33.55 1.63 -86.23
C GLY A 190 32.89 2.49 -87.31
N VAL A 191 33.46 3.69 -87.52
CA VAL A 191 33.78 4.37 -88.81
C VAL A 191 32.89 4.16 -90.06
N GLY A 192 32.48 5.28 -90.68
CA GLY A 192 32.38 5.32 -92.16
C GLY A 192 31.35 6.26 -92.79
N ALA A 193 31.87 7.28 -93.45
CA ALA A 193 31.25 8.29 -94.31
C ALA A 193 30.12 7.88 -95.30
N SER A 194 29.28 8.89 -95.55
CA SER A 194 28.76 9.36 -96.86
C SER A 194 27.43 8.86 -97.43
N SER A 195 26.74 9.86 -98.01
CA SER A 195 25.89 9.83 -99.22
C SER A 195 24.43 9.41 -99.08
N GLY A 196 23.55 10.08 -99.85
CA GLY A 196 22.32 9.46 -100.33
C GLY A 196 21.08 10.34 -100.49
N SER A 197 21.10 11.25 -101.47
CA SER A 197 19.92 11.88 -102.06
C SER A 197 19.12 10.88 -102.92
N VAL A 198 17.81 11.13 -103.14
CA VAL A 198 17.02 10.70 -104.33
C VAL A 198 15.73 11.53 -104.38
N GLY A 199 15.24 12.10 -105.50
CA GLY A 199 15.59 12.07 -106.93
C GLY A 199 14.54 12.91 -107.72
N SER A 200 14.56 13.21 -109.02
CA SER A 200 15.45 12.93 -110.17
C SER A 200 14.98 13.72 -111.42
N ASN A 201 15.88 13.77 -112.43
CA ASN A 201 15.76 14.07 -113.88
C ASN A 201 16.27 15.47 -114.32
N ALA A 202 17.41 15.71 -115.01
CA ALA A 202 18.34 15.01 -115.94
C ALA A 202 18.19 15.39 -117.44
N GLY A 203 19.35 15.72 -118.07
CA GLY A 203 19.61 15.87 -119.52
C GLY A 203 20.46 17.13 -119.84
N SER A 204 21.81 17.13 -119.86
CA SER A 204 22.79 16.62 -120.88
C SER A 204 22.60 17.30 -122.26
N ASN A 205 23.54 17.88 -123.02
CA ASN A 205 25.02 17.81 -123.24
C ASN A 205 25.36 18.90 -124.33
N PRO A 206 26.50 18.91 -125.08
CA PRO A 206 27.94 19.16 -124.85
C PRO A 206 28.50 20.45 -125.56
N ASP A 207 29.79 20.75 -125.34
CA ASP A 207 30.75 21.52 -126.15
C ASP A 207 30.33 22.18 -127.49
N ALA A 208 30.60 23.49 -127.59
CA ALA A 208 31.03 24.12 -128.84
C ALA A 208 32.19 25.09 -128.56
N SER A 209 33.36 24.74 -129.10
CA SER A 209 34.63 25.46 -129.00
C SER A 209 34.67 26.72 -129.87
N GLY A 210 35.65 27.58 -129.60
CA GLY A 210 35.74 28.96 -130.08
C GLY A 210 36.17 29.21 -131.53
N TYR A 211 36.07 30.49 -131.92
CA TYR A 211 36.92 31.16 -132.91
C TYR A 211 36.78 32.70 -132.79
N SER A 212 37.83 33.46 -133.14
CA SER A 212 38.02 34.89 -132.82
C SER A 212 38.13 35.83 -134.04
N THR A 213 37.84 37.14 -133.81
CA THR A 213 38.32 38.42 -134.45
C THR A 213 37.85 38.86 -135.86
N PRO A 214 37.83 40.18 -136.24
CA PRO A 214 38.31 41.43 -135.57
C PRO A 214 37.33 42.67 -135.56
N SER A 215 37.81 43.79 -135.00
CA SER A 215 37.15 45.06 -134.62
C SER A 215 36.62 46.00 -135.74
N ALA A 216 35.68 46.91 -135.40
CA ALA A 216 35.54 48.27 -135.98
C ALA A 216 34.79 49.25 -135.03
N LEU A 217 35.05 50.55 -135.21
CA LEU A 217 34.75 51.73 -134.38
C LEU A 217 33.31 52.29 -134.41
N ASP A 218 32.87 52.77 -133.23
CA ASP A 218 32.23 54.06 -132.85
C ASP A 218 30.79 54.49 -133.26
N VAL A 219 30.20 55.25 -132.30
CA VAL A 219 29.20 56.36 -132.33
C VAL A 219 27.75 56.11 -131.83
N GLY A 220 27.41 56.73 -130.67
CA GLY A 220 26.14 57.47 -130.44
C GLY A 220 25.14 56.94 -129.39
N LYS A 221 24.81 57.74 -128.35
CA LYS A 221 23.98 57.44 -127.16
C LYS A 221 22.60 58.13 -127.22
N GLU A 222 21.54 57.50 -126.70
CA GLU A 222 20.24 58.13 -126.34
C GLU A 222 19.86 57.83 -124.86
N PRO A 223 19.15 58.74 -124.15
CA PRO A 223 18.82 58.62 -122.72
C PRO A 223 17.66 57.66 -122.42
N VAL A 224 17.70 56.97 -121.27
CA VAL A 224 16.67 56.03 -120.78
C VAL A 224 15.96 56.63 -119.56
N ILE A 225 14.64 56.79 -119.63
CA ILE A 225 13.78 57.22 -118.50
C ILE A 225 13.11 55.97 -117.90
N SER A 226 13.10 55.84 -116.57
CA SER A 226 12.37 54.77 -115.88
C SER A 226 11.57 55.32 -114.68
N SER A 227 10.34 54.82 -114.50
CA SER A 227 9.46 55.16 -113.38
C SER A 227 9.19 53.91 -112.53
N ASN A 228 9.42 53.99 -111.23
CA ASN A 228 9.17 52.90 -110.28
C ASN A 228 8.34 53.40 -109.09
N ILE A 229 7.61 52.51 -108.43
CA ILE A 229 6.90 52.81 -107.18
C ILE A 229 7.80 52.36 -106.02
N THR A 230 8.02 53.23 -105.04
CA THR A 230 8.77 52.90 -103.82
C THR A 230 8.00 53.27 -102.56
N THR A 231 8.28 52.57 -101.47
CA THR A 231 7.88 52.90 -100.10
C THR A 231 8.90 53.80 -99.40
N ASP A 232 10.12 53.93 -99.95
CA ASP A 232 11.22 54.65 -99.34
C ASP A 232 10.88 56.12 -99.13
N GLY A 233 10.94 56.59 -97.88
CA GLY A 233 10.62 57.97 -97.48
C GLY A 233 9.14 58.24 -97.22
N CYS A 234 8.24 57.27 -97.41
CA CYS A 234 6.83 57.39 -97.09
C CYS A 234 6.51 56.73 -95.74
N LYS A 235 5.93 57.52 -94.81
CA LYS A 235 5.50 57.01 -93.50
C LYS A 235 4.23 56.18 -93.66
N ILE A 236 4.07 55.15 -92.82
CA ILE A 236 2.82 54.43 -92.71
C ILE A 236 1.77 55.37 -92.09
N ARG A 237 0.61 55.48 -92.72
CA ARG A 237 -0.52 56.25 -92.20
C ARG A 237 -1.42 55.33 -91.38
N THR A 238 -1.65 55.67 -90.12
CA THR A 238 -2.56 54.92 -89.23
C THR A 238 -3.99 55.42 -89.38
N ASP A 239 -4.92 54.53 -89.69
CA ASP A 239 -6.35 54.79 -89.78
C ASP A 239 -7.07 54.01 -88.67
N LEU A 240 -7.34 54.68 -87.55
CA LEU A 240 -7.93 54.05 -86.37
C LEU A 240 -9.43 53.79 -86.52
N ASP A 241 -10.13 54.54 -87.38
CA ASP A 241 -11.55 54.32 -87.66
C ASP A 241 -11.77 53.03 -88.47
N GLN A 242 -10.84 52.72 -89.37
CA GLN A 242 -10.87 51.48 -90.18
C GLN A 242 -10.02 50.35 -89.57
N LEU A 243 -9.31 50.60 -88.46
CA LEU A 243 -8.35 49.69 -87.83
C LEU A 243 -7.29 49.15 -88.81
N GLN A 244 -6.77 50.04 -89.67
CA GLN A 244 -5.76 49.70 -90.68
C GLN A 244 -4.60 50.69 -90.69
N ALA A 245 -3.38 50.17 -90.72
CA ALA A 245 -2.19 50.96 -91.01
C ALA A 245 -1.84 50.78 -92.50
N ILE A 246 -1.69 51.88 -93.22
CA ILE A 246 -1.61 51.90 -94.68
C ILE A 246 -0.19 52.27 -95.09
N GLN A 247 0.49 51.35 -95.79
CA GLN A 247 1.79 51.66 -96.37
C GLN A 247 1.59 52.64 -97.51
N GLN A 248 2.13 53.85 -97.34
CA GLN A 248 2.12 54.84 -98.40
C GLN A 248 3.26 54.57 -99.37
N THR A 249 3.01 54.85 -100.64
CA THR A 249 3.96 54.69 -101.75
C THR A 249 4.07 55.99 -102.52
N ARG A 250 5.23 56.25 -103.11
CA ARG A 250 5.43 57.36 -104.05
C ARG A 250 6.07 56.86 -105.34
N VAL A 251 5.81 57.56 -106.43
CA VAL A 251 6.46 57.29 -107.72
C VAL A 251 7.82 57.99 -107.74
N VAL A 252 8.86 57.25 -108.12
CA VAL A 252 10.21 57.77 -108.39
C VAL A 252 10.45 57.72 -109.88
N THR A 253 10.77 58.87 -110.46
CA THR A 253 11.16 58.98 -111.87
C THR A 253 12.64 59.26 -111.95
N THR A 254 13.40 58.37 -112.61
CA THR A 254 14.84 58.51 -112.79
C THR A 254 15.13 58.86 -114.24
N THR A 255 15.67 60.07 -114.46
CA THR A 255 16.15 60.54 -115.76
C THR A 255 17.66 60.75 -115.67
N ASP A 256 18.42 60.09 -116.54
CA ASP A 256 19.89 60.20 -116.61
C ASP A 256 20.61 59.99 -115.25
N GLY A 257 20.07 59.10 -114.42
CA GLY A 257 20.65 58.71 -113.12
C GLY A 257 20.27 59.60 -111.93
N THR A 258 19.44 60.62 -112.11
CA THR A 258 18.97 61.50 -111.01
C THR A 258 17.52 61.16 -110.63
N PRO A 259 17.23 60.74 -109.38
CA PRO A 259 15.87 60.39 -108.96
C PRO A 259 15.06 61.63 -108.50
N GLU A 260 13.87 61.82 -109.07
CA GLU A 260 12.84 62.74 -108.59
C GLU A 260 11.71 61.98 -107.89
N TYR A 261 11.31 62.43 -106.70
CA TYR A 261 10.33 61.76 -105.86
C TYR A 261 9.00 62.51 -105.82
N GLY A 262 7.90 61.82 -106.13
CA GLY A 262 6.54 62.35 -105.95
C GLY A 262 6.08 62.40 -104.48
N GLU A 263 4.87 62.91 -104.26
CA GLU A 263 4.22 62.87 -102.94
C GLU A 263 3.79 61.44 -102.57
N CYS A 264 3.75 61.16 -101.27
CA CYS A 264 3.30 59.88 -100.75
C CYS A 264 1.77 59.79 -100.82
N ALA A 265 1.27 58.73 -101.44
CA ALA A 265 -0.16 58.40 -101.48
C ALA A 265 -0.39 57.00 -100.90
N ASP A 266 -1.61 56.71 -100.48
CA ASP A 266 -1.97 55.40 -99.93
C ASP A 266 -1.72 54.29 -100.96
N GLY A 267 -0.85 53.32 -100.62
CA GLY A 267 -0.61 52.15 -101.45
C GLY A 267 -1.75 51.13 -101.34
N SER A 268 -1.53 49.91 -101.81
CA SER A 268 -2.49 48.78 -101.67
C SER A 268 -2.26 47.93 -100.42
N GLU A 269 -1.07 48.02 -99.81
CA GLU A 269 -0.73 47.21 -98.63
C GLU A 269 -1.39 47.79 -97.38
N ARG A 270 -1.98 46.89 -96.57
CA ARG A 270 -2.72 47.21 -95.35
C ARG A 270 -2.26 46.28 -94.24
N PHE A 271 -1.92 46.84 -93.10
CA PHE A 271 -1.62 46.10 -91.88
C PHE A 271 -2.78 46.25 -90.91
N LYS A 272 -3.28 45.13 -90.38
CA LYS A 272 -4.35 45.15 -89.39
C LYS A 272 -3.85 45.76 -88.09
N ILE A 273 -4.57 46.74 -87.56
CA ILE A 273 -4.35 47.26 -86.22
C ILE A 273 -5.08 46.35 -85.23
N ASN A 274 -4.37 45.88 -84.20
CA ASN A 274 -4.93 45.09 -83.11
C ASN A 274 -4.72 45.81 -81.78
N GLN A 275 -5.48 45.43 -80.77
CA GLN A 275 -5.31 45.89 -79.40
C GLN A 275 -4.29 45.00 -78.68
N SER A 276 -3.38 45.61 -77.94
CA SER A 276 -2.43 44.91 -77.07
C SER A 276 -2.65 45.34 -75.62
N TYR A 277 -2.95 44.37 -74.77
CA TYR A 277 -3.03 44.53 -73.30
C TYR A 277 -1.71 44.17 -72.60
N ALA A 278 -0.71 43.69 -73.34
CA ALA A 278 0.52 43.14 -72.74
C ALA A 278 1.46 44.21 -72.14
N VAL A 279 1.31 45.47 -72.55
CA VAL A 279 2.23 46.57 -72.22
C VAL A 279 1.56 47.61 -71.31
N CYS A 280 0.22 47.61 -71.25
CA CYS A 280 -0.53 48.58 -70.49
C CYS A 280 -0.92 48.02 -69.11
N PRO A 281 -0.59 48.73 -68.01
CA PRO A 281 -1.08 48.36 -66.69
C PRO A 281 -2.60 48.54 -66.62
N TYR A 282 -3.24 47.90 -65.66
CA TYR A 282 -4.66 48.13 -65.40
C TYR A 282 -4.82 49.47 -64.69
N ASP A 283 -5.94 50.15 -64.94
CA ASP A 283 -6.35 51.28 -64.14
C ASP A 283 -7.07 50.76 -62.89
N GLU A 284 -6.33 50.70 -61.78
CA GLU A 284 -6.79 50.14 -60.51
C GLU A 284 -7.37 51.25 -59.64
N ASN A 285 -8.67 51.19 -59.37
CA ASN A 285 -9.37 52.16 -58.55
C ASN A 285 -9.93 51.48 -57.29
N THR A 286 -9.25 51.70 -56.16
CA THR A 286 -9.59 51.12 -54.86
C THR A 286 -10.77 51.79 -54.15
N GLU A 287 -11.21 52.98 -54.59
CA GLU A 287 -12.44 53.61 -54.08
C GLU A 287 -13.69 52.95 -54.66
N THR A 288 -13.63 52.55 -55.93
CA THR A 288 -14.73 51.89 -56.65
C THR A 288 -14.62 50.36 -56.66
N MET A 289 -13.50 49.81 -56.17
CA MET A 289 -13.17 48.38 -56.18
C MET A 289 -13.19 47.77 -57.60
N LYS A 290 -12.66 48.51 -58.58
CA LYS A 290 -12.59 48.08 -59.99
C LYS A 290 -11.19 48.23 -60.56
N ALA A 291 -10.76 47.24 -61.34
CA ALA A 291 -9.57 47.30 -62.18
C ALA A 291 -9.99 47.27 -63.65
N THR A 292 -9.71 48.34 -64.40
CA THR A 292 -10.08 48.45 -65.82
C THR A 292 -8.89 48.09 -66.69
N ALA A 293 -9.04 47.12 -67.59
CA ALA A 293 -7.98 46.76 -68.52
C ALA A 293 -7.68 47.95 -69.44
N GLN A 294 -6.39 48.20 -69.70
CA GLN A 294 -5.98 49.18 -70.70
C GLN A 294 -5.33 48.48 -71.89
N PHE A 295 -5.48 49.06 -73.07
CA PHE A 295 -4.79 48.59 -74.27
C PHE A 295 -4.14 49.74 -75.03
N MET A 296 -3.13 49.39 -75.83
CA MET A 296 -2.64 50.26 -76.89
C MET A 296 -2.82 49.58 -78.24
N TYR A 297 -2.99 50.37 -79.28
CA TYR A 297 -3.08 49.85 -80.63
C TYR A 297 -1.68 49.50 -81.15
N TYR A 298 -1.58 48.44 -81.94
CA TYR A 298 -0.35 48.08 -82.63
C TYR A 298 -0.65 47.43 -83.98
N TYR A 299 0.33 47.44 -84.88
CA TYR A 299 0.32 46.64 -86.10
C TYR A 299 1.69 45.96 -86.30
N THR A 300 1.73 44.97 -87.17
CA THR A 300 2.96 44.33 -87.61
C THR A 300 3.23 44.75 -89.05
N ASP A 301 4.39 45.35 -89.32
CA ASP A 301 4.76 45.77 -90.67
C ASP A 301 5.15 44.59 -91.57
N GLY A 302 5.34 44.84 -92.88
CA GLY A 302 5.68 43.80 -93.86
C GLY A 302 7.02 43.10 -93.60
N GLY A 303 7.87 43.63 -92.72
CA GLY A 303 9.11 43.02 -92.26
C GLY A 303 8.94 42.16 -90.99
N GLY A 304 7.73 42.04 -90.45
CA GLY A 304 7.44 41.29 -89.23
C GLY A 304 7.69 42.07 -87.93
N ASN A 305 7.99 43.38 -87.99
CA ASN A 305 8.26 44.16 -86.79
C ASN A 305 6.96 44.75 -86.21
N ARG A 306 6.81 44.66 -84.89
CA ARG A 306 5.70 45.28 -84.16
C ARG A 306 5.90 46.80 -84.04
N LYS A 307 4.87 47.57 -84.34
CA LYS A 307 4.81 49.03 -84.20
C LYS A 307 3.61 49.43 -83.35
N GLU A 308 3.87 50.16 -82.28
CA GLU A 308 2.86 50.62 -81.31
C GLU A 308 2.33 51.99 -81.72
N ILE A 309 1.05 52.23 -81.43
CA ILE A 309 0.30 53.41 -81.83
C ILE A 309 -0.38 54.00 -80.59
N GLY A 310 0.06 55.20 -80.21
CA GLY A 310 -0.53 55.98 -79.12
C GLY A 310 -0.22 55.45 -77.72
N ASP A 311 -0.89 56.04 -76.74
CA ASP A 311 -0.80 55.68 -75.33
C ASP A 311 -1.86 54.65 -74.93
N CYS A 312 -1.69 54.04 -73.76
CA CYS A 312 -2.65 53.13 -73.17
C CYS A 312 -4.00 53.83 -72.93
N GLN A 313 -5.09 53.22 -73.39
CA GLN A 313 -6.46 53.72 -73.20
C GLN A 313 -7.31 52.66 -72.49
N PRO A 314 -8.25 53.08 -71.62
CA PRO A 314 -9.09 52.14 -70.88
C PRO A 314 -10.07 51.43 -71.81
N ASP A 315 -10.28 50.15 -71.54
CA ASP A 315 -11.29 49.32 -72.17
C ASP A 315 -12.56 49.30 -71.32
N ALA A 316 -13.55 50.09 -71.71
CA ALA A 316 -14.81 50.22 -70.98
C ALA A 316 -15.62 48.91 -70.92
N GLU A 317 -15.27 47.90 -71.72
CA GLU A 317 -15.94 46.59 -71.73
C GLU A 317 -15.20 45.56 -70.86
N LYS A 318 -13.96 45.83 -70.44
CA LYS A 318 -13.12 44.89 -69.65
C LYS A 318 -12.78 45.46 -68.28
N ILE A 319 -13.76 45.40 -67.39
CA ILE A 319 -13.67 45.83 -65.99
C ILE A 319 -13.74 44.59 -65.08
N TYR A 320 -12.83 44.51 -64.11
CA TYR A 320 -12.72 43.39 -63.17
C TYR A 320 -12.93 43.88 -61.75
N ASP A 321 -13.58 43.06 -60.93
CA ASP A 321 -13.81 43.36 -59.53
C ASP A 321 -12.52 43.17 -58.74
N ILE A 322 -12.16 44.19 -57.97
CA ILE A 322 -11.18 44.06 -56.91
C ILE A 322 -11.93 43.49 -55.71
N VAL A 323 -11.46 42.36 -55.19
CA VAL A 323 -12.03 41.66 -54.04
C VAL A 323 -10.99 41.53 -52.94
N GLU A 324 -11.46 41.38 -51.71
CA GLU A 324 -10.60 41.07 -50.58
C GLU A 324 -10.32 39.57 -50.53
N ASP A 325 -9.04 39.19 -50.51
CA ASP A 325 -8.59 37.84 -50.21
C ASP A 325 -8.05 37.78 -48.78
N ARG A 326 -8.92 37.36 -47.85
CA ARG A 326 -8.59 37.20 -46.43
C ARG A 326 -7.69 35.99 -46.14
N ASN A 327 -7.63 35.00 -47.03
CA ASN A 327 -6.80 33.82 -46.84
C ASN A 327 -5.33 34.09 -47.18
N ALA A 328 -5.05 35.20 -47.87
CA ALA A 328 -3.70 35.62 -48.21
C ALA A 328 -2.95 36.26 -47.03
N CYS A 329 -3.62 36.55 -45.91
CA CYS A 329 -3.07 37.29 -44.77
C CYS A 329 -3.34 36.59 -43.45
N ASN A 330 -2.38 36.70 -42.52
CA ASN A 330 -2.59 36.24 -41.15
C ASN A 330 -3.37 37.29 -40.34
N VAL A 331 -4.09 36.85 -39.31
CA VAL A 331 -4.71 37.77 -38.34
C VAL A 331 -3.61 38.50 -37.57
N TYR A 332 -3.70 39.82 -37.48
CA TYR A 332 -2.78 40.62 -36.68
C TYR A 332 -3.30 40.75 -35.25
N LEU A 333 -2.50 40.36 -34.27
CA LEU A 333 -2.84 40.46 -32.85
C LEU A 333 -2.31 41.76 -32.27
N ASP A 334 -3.22 42.69 -31.99
CA ASP A 334 -2.91 43.96 -31.35
C ASP A 334 -3.10 43.84 -29.83
N TYR A 335 -2.02 43.53 -29.13
CA TYR A 335 -2.00 43.42 -27.67
C TYR A 335 -2.12 44.78 -26.96
N VAL A 336 -1.94 45.91 -27.66
CA VAL A 336 -2.09 47.25 -27.06
C VAL A 336 -3.55 47.63 -26.96
N ASN A 337 -4.32 47.37 -28.03
CA ASN A 337 -5.75 47.65 -28.08
C ASN A 337 -6.62 46.43 -27.68
N LEU A 338 -6.00 45.28 -27.41
CA LEU A 338 -6.66 44.00 -27.10
C LEU A 338 -7.63 43.56 -28.19
N GLN A 339 -7.15 43.55 -29.44
CA GLN A 339 -7.95 43.18 -30.61
C GLN A 339 -7.20 42.21 -31.52
N ALA A 340 -7.90 41.19 -32.02
CA ALA A 340 -7.49 40.42 -33.18
C ALA A 340 -8.06 41.11 -34.41
N VAL A 341 -7.17 41.58 -35.29
CA VAL A 341 -7.50 42.36 -36.48
C VAL A 341 -7.41 41.43 -37.69
N PRO A 342 -8.54 40.99 -38.27
CA PRO A 342 -8.54 40.26 -39.53
C PRO A 342 -7.89 41.11 -40.60
N GLN A 343 -7.04 40.50 -41.41
CA GLN A 343 -6.37 41.16 -42.52
C GLN A 343 -6.80 40.55 -43.84
N GLY A 344 -6.77 41.36 -44.89
CA GLY A 344 -7.03 40.89 -46.25
C GLY A 344 -6.15 41.61 -47.26
N LYS A 345 -5.92 40.92 -48.38
CA LYS A 345 -5.18 41.44 -49.52
C LYS A 345 -6.14 41.80 -50.63
N LEU A 346 -6.06 43.01 -51.18
CA LEU A 346 -6.88 43.37 -52.33
C LEU A 346 -6.30 42.79 -53.62
N VAL A 347 -7.11 42.03 -54.36
CA VAL A 347 -6.71 41.35 -55.59
C VAL A 347 -7.81 41.44 -56.66
N TYR A 348 -7.46 41.31 -57.93
CA TYR A 348 -8.42 41.06 -59.02
C TYR A 348 -7.94 39.93 -59.92
N THR A 349 -8.87 39.26 -60.61
CA THR A 349 -8.52 38.27 -61.63
C THR A 349 -8.54 38.95 -63.00
N ASN A 350 -7.40 39.02 -63.67
CA ASN A 350 -7.29 39.69 -64.97
C ASN A 350 -7.87 38.86 -66.13
N HIS A 351 -7.88 39.44 -67.35
CA HIS A 351 -8.40 38.80 -68.56
C HIS A 351 -7.83 37.41 -68.90
N ASN A 352 -6.65 37.05 -68.38
CA ASN A 352 -6.00 35.76 -68.59
C ASN A 352 -6.28 34.76 -67.45
N GLY A 353 -7.18 35.10 -66.53
CA GLY A 353 -7.48 34.28 -65.35
C GLY A 353 -6.40 34.33 -64.27
N LYS A 354 -5.44 35.26 -64.33
CA LYS A 354 -4.38 35.40 -63.33
C LYS A 354 -4.81 36.38 -62.23
N VAL A 355 -4.64 35.97 -60.97
CA VAL A 355 -4.81 36.84 -59.80
C VAL A 355 -3.66 37.85 -59.73
N VAL A 356 -4.00 39.13 -59.66
CA VAL A 356 -3.06 40.26 -59.58
C VAL A 356 -3.29 41.01 -58.27
N PRO A 357 -2.24 41.24 -57.46
CA PRO A 357 -2.36 42.01 -56.22
C PRO A 357 -2.44 43.51 -56.50
N VAL A 358 -3.36 44.20 -55.82
CA VAL A 358 -3.56 45.66 -55.88
C VAL A 358 -2.97 46.34 -54.64
N ALA A 359 -3.17 45.74 -53.47
CA ALA A 359 -2.61 46.21 -52.20
C ALA A 359 -2.10 45.02 -51.39
N ASP A 360 -1.18 45.28 -50.45
CA ASP A 360 -0.71 44.28 -49.49
C ASP A 360 -1.70 44.10 -48.32
N CYS A 361 -1.38 43.20 -47.39
CA CYS A 361 -2.22 42.90 -46.23
C CYS A 361 -2.47 44.17 -45.40
N ALA A 362 -3.75 44.52 -45.28
CA ALA A 362 -4.24 45.59 -44.43
C ALA A 362 -5.44 45.09 -43.61
N ALA A 363 -5.92 45.90 -42.67
CA ALA A 363 -7.14 45.57 -41.93
C ALA A 363 -8.30 45.28 -42.89
N SER A 364 -9.04 44.22 -42.60
CA SER A 364 -10.15 43.78 -43.45
C SER A 364 -11.19 44.88 -43.60
N ILE A 365 -11.73 45.01 -44.82
CA ILE A 365 -12.84 45.92 -45.10
C ILE A 365 -14.20 45.21 -44.95
N GLU A 366 -14.19 43.88 -44.94
CA GLU A 366 -15.37 43.04 -44.80
C GLU A 366 -15.64 42.62 -43.34
N VAL A 367 -14.61 42.51 -42.50
CA VAL A 367 -14.72 42.01 -41.12
C VAL A 367 -14.09 42.96 -40.12
N GLU A 368 -14.88 43.37 -39.13
CA GLU A 368 -14.40 44.21 -38.03
C GLU A 368 -13.48 43.43 -37.06
N PRO A 369 -12.53 44.10 -36.40
CA PRO A 369 -11.71 43.49 -35.35
C PRO A 369 -12.54 42.89 -34.21
N VAL A 370 -12.08 41.76 -33.68
CA VAL A 370 -12.73 41.06 -32.54
C VAL A 370 -11.89 41.22 -31.27
N PRO A 371 -12.50 41.22 -30.07
CA PRO A 371 -11.75 41.41 -28.83
C PRO A 371 -10.84 40.22 -28.51
N LEU A 372 -9.63 40.52 -28.03
CA LEU A 372 -8.78 39.56 -27.35
C LEU A 372 -9.15 39.53 -25.87
N VAL A 373 -9.46 38.34 -25.35
CA VAL A 373 -9.76 38.12 -23.94
C VAL A 373 -8.59 37.36 -23.32
N GLU A 374 -7.97 37.93 -22.29
CA GLU A 374 -6.94 37.24 -21.52
C GLU A 374 -7.58 36.15 -20.64
N THR A 375 -6.97 34.97 -20.61
CA THR A 375 -7.35 33.85 -19.74
C THR A 375 -6.13 33.11 -19.23
N THR A 376 -6.21 32.58 -18.01
CA THR A 376 -5.21 31.66 -17.43
C THR A 376 -5.60 30.19 -17.62
N GLU A 377 -6.79 29.94 -18.17
CA GLU A 377 -7.29 28.58 -18.40
C GLU A 377 -6.45 27.85 -19.46
N GLY A 378 -6.04 26.63 -19.15
CA GLY A 378 -5.15 25.84 -20.00
C GLY A 378 -3.68 26.28 -19.97
N CYS A 379 -3.30 27.23 -19.11
CA CYS A 379 -1.91 27.61 -18.91
C CYS A 379 -1.36 27.10 -17.56
N ASP A 380 -0.42 26.17 -17.62
CA ASP A 380 0.29 25.70 -16.43
C ASP A 380 1.24 26.77 -15.89
N ILE A 381 1.31 26.87 -14.56
CA ILE A 381 2.31 27.66 -13.85
C ILE A 381 3.71 27.16 -14.20
N ARG A 382 4.62 28.07 -14.54
CA ARG A 382 6.02 27.75 -14.84
C ARG A 382 6.90 27.95 -13.61
N ASP A 383 7.74 26.96 -13.30
CA ASP A 383 8.67 27.04 -12.18
C ASP A 383 10.02 27.64 -12.59
N ASP A 384 10.55 28.54 -11.76
CA ASP A 384 11.94 29.01 -11.80
C ASP A 384 12.61 28.75 -10.45
N PHE A 385 13.14 27.54 -10.30
CA PHE A 385 13.80 27.09 -9.07
C PHE A 385 15.10 27.86 -8.77
N LEU A 386 15.75 28.47 -9.77
CA LEU A 386 16.93 29.30 -9.54
C LEU A 386 16.55 30.66 -8.94
N ALA A 387 15.42 31.22 -9.38
CA ALA A 387 14.87 32.46 -8.83
C ALA A 387 14.04 32.26 -7.55
N ASN A 388 13.81 31.02 -7.09
CA ASN A 388 12.94 30.65 -5.97
C ASN A 388 11.49 31.17 -6.12
N LYS A 389 10.95 31.12 -7.34
CA LYS A 389 9.57 31.50 -7.61
C LYS A 389 8.97 30.75 -8.79
N SER A 390 7.65 30.71 -8.84
CA SER A 390 6.89 30.28 -10.00
C SER A 390 6.13 31.46 -10.59
N TYR A 391 5.87 31.41 -11.89
CA TYR A 391 5.19 32.46 -12.63
C TYR A 391 3.84 31.95 -13.13
N GLY A 392 2.78 32.72 -12.85
CA GLY A 392 1.50 32.54 -13.51
C GLY A 392 1.65 32.74 -15.02
N ARG A 393 0.81 32.05 -15.78
CA ARG A 393 0.80 32.17 -17.24
C ARG A 393 -0.60 32.41 -17.75
N SER A 394 -0.71 33.28 -18.75
CA SER A 394 -1.96 33.57 -19.43
C SER A 394 -1.77 33.49 -20.94
N LYS A 395 -2.87 33.28 -21.65
CA LYS A 395 -2.98 33.39 -23.11
C LYS A 395 -4.15 34.28 -23.47
N TYR A 396 -4.19 34.74 -24.70
CA TYR A 396 -5.34 35.45 -25.24
C TYR A 396 -6.18 34.51 -26.09
N ILE A 397 -7.49 34.61 -25.96
CA ILE A 397 -8.47 33.92 -26.80
C ILE A 397 -9.30 34.93 -27.58
N TYR A 398 -9.73 34.56 -28.79
CA TYR A 398 -10.66 35.34 -29.59
C TYR A 398 -11.53 34.45 -30.47
N THR A 399 -12.76 34.90 -30.74
CA THR A 399 -13.68 34.21 -31.64
C THR A 399 -13.76 34.98 -32.95
N LEU A 400 -13.40 34.34 -34.07
CA LEU A 400 -13.50 34.90 -35.41
C LEU A 400 -14.27 33.95 -36.32
N ASP A 401 -15.26 34.46 -37.03
CA ASP A 401 -16.17 33.68 -37.91
C ASP A 401 -16.84 32.47 -37.21
N GLY A 402 -17.07 32.58 -35.89
CA GLY A 402 -17.67 31.53 -35.07
C GLY A 402 -16.71 30.40 -34.66
N GLN A 403 -15.41 30.55 -34.91
CA GLN A 403 -14.36 29.66 -34.44
C GLN A 403 -13.51 30.35 -33.36
N ASP A 404 -13.18 29.61 -32.31
CA ASP A 404 -12.30 30.08 -31.24
C ASP A 404 -10.83 29.80 -31.58
N TRP A 405 -9.99 30.78 -31.28
CA TRP A 405 -8.56 30.77 -31.48
C TRP A 405 -7.88 31.21 -30.20
N ASP A 406 -6.69 30.69 -29.95
CA ASP A 406 -5.89 31.04 -28.79
C ASP A 406 -4.42 31.30 -29.15
N THR A 407 -3.74 32.03 -28.27
CA THR A 407 -2.29 32.24 -28.34
C THR A 407 -1.55 31.25 -27.47
N SER A 408 -0.23 31.16 -27.64
CA SER A 408 0.60 30.44 -26.68
C SER A 408 0.58 31.12 -25.30
N CYS A 409 0.69 30.31 -24.25
CA CYS A 409 0.79 30.81 -22.88
C CYS A 409 2.10 31.59 -22.67
N GLN A 410 2.02 32.79 -22.10
CA GLN A 410 3.16 33.63 -21.71
C GLN A 410 3.11 33.90 -20.22
N ASP A 411 4.27 34.18 -19.61
CA ASP A 411 4.33 34.59 -18.20
C ASP A 411 3.54 35.90 -18.01
N ASN A 412 2.74 35.94 -16.96
CA ASN A 412 2.00 37.14 -16.55
C ASN A 412 2.64 37.77 -15.30
N ASP A 413 1.98 38.78 -14.74
CA ASP A 413 2.49 39.52 -13.57
C ASP A 413 2.31 38.77 -12.23
N GLU A 414 1.72 37.56 -12.23
CA GLU A 414 1.56 36.77 -11.01
C GLU A 414 2.84 36.00 -10.67
N GLU A 415 3.39 36.26 -9.48
CA GLU A 415 4.54 35.55 -8.95
C GLU A 415 4.19 34.82 -7.66
N TYR A 416 4.67 33.58 -7.54
CA TYR A 416 4.44 32.71 -6.39
C TYR A 416 5.78 32.31 -5.75
N PRO A 417 6.07 32.75 -4.51
CA PRO A 417 7.35 32.44 -3.87
C PRO A 417 7.44 30.96 -3.50
N HIS A 418 8.61 30.37 -3.74
CA HIS A 418 8.90 29.00 -3.33
C HIS A 418 9.11 28.92 -1.81
N SER A 419 8.48 27.93 -1.18
CA SER A 419 8.71 27.57 0.22
C SER A 419 9.12 26.11 0.31
N THR A 420 10.27 25.85 0.94
CA THR A 420 10.68 24.48 1.29
C THR A 420 9.88 24.01 2.49
N ILE A 421 9.13 22.92 2.32
CA ILE A 421 8.24 22.42 3.35
C ILE A 421 8.57 20.97 3.72
N TYR A 422 8.64 20.72 5.03
CA TYR A 422 8.92 19.41 5.63
C TYR A 422 7.70 18.81 6.33
N LYS A 423 6.77 19.67 6.77
CA LYS A 423 5.57 19.30 7.53
C LYS A 423 4.35 20.03 6.99
N THR A 424 3.20 19.36 6.99
CA THR A 424 1.90 19.98 6.68
C THR A 424 1.51 20.94 7.81
N ALA A 425 0.46 21.74 7.61
CA ALA A 425 -0.09 22.61 8.65
C ALA A 425 -0.51 21.85 9.93
N ASN A 426 -0.82 20.55 9.82
CA ASN A 426 -1.19 19.68 10.95
C ASN A 426 0.04 19.11 11.69
N GLY A 427 1.25 19.34 11.17
CA GLY A 427 2.50 18.84 11.75
C GLY A 427 2.96 17.48 11.21
N ASP A 428 2.18 16.85 10.34
CA ASP A 428 2.54 15.59 9.67
C ASP A 428 3.67 15.80 8.68
N GLN A 429 4.60 14.86 8.55
CA GLN A 429 5.68 14.97 7.58
C GLN A 429 5.15 14.91 6.15
N VAL A 430 5.63 15.83 5.30
CA VAL A 430 5.28 15.87 3.87
C VAL A 430 5.94 14.72 3.11
N CYS A 431 7.13 14.31 3.58
CA CYS A 431 7.92 13.23 3.01
C CYS A 431 8.52 12.38 4.13
N GLU A 432 8.48 11.06 3.95
CA GLU A 432 9.12 10.12 4.88
C GLU A 432 10.65 10.32 4.88
N PRO A 433 11.33 10.37 6.03
CA PRO A 433 12.78 10.47 6.10
C PRO A 433 13.47 9.21 5.56
N ILE A 434 14.61 9.39 4.89
CA ILE A 434 15.44 8.27 4.47
C ILE A 434 16.31 7.83 5.65
N ILE A 435 16.05 6.64 6.17
CA ILE A 435 16.74 6.08 7.32
C ILE A 435 17.78 5.06 6.84
N ASN A 436 19.06 5.36 7.05
CA ASN A 436 20.16 4.43 6.77
C ASN A 436 20.79 3.97 8.09
N ARG A 437 20.43 2.77 8.54
CA ARG A 437 20.90 2.20 9.81
C ARG A 437 22.37 1.78 9.77
N ASP A 438 22.88 1.36 8.61
CA ASP A 438 24.27 0.91 8.47
C ASP A 438 25.27 2.07 8.63
N THR A 439 24.89 3.25 8.14
CA THR A 439 25.69 4.47 8.29
C THR A 439 25.33 5.28 9.54
N GLY A 440 24.25 4.92 10.25
CA GLY A 440 23.77 5.64 11.43
C GLY A 440 23.22 7.03 11.10
N LYS A 441 22.58 7.21 9.94
CA LYS A 441 22.15 8.52 9.43
C LYS A 441 20.67 8.54 9.04
N VAL A 442 20.02 9.68 9.25
CA VAL A 442 18.69 10.01 8.72
C VAL A 442 18.79 11.25 7.84
N THR A 443 18.34 11.14 6.59
CA THR A 443 18.25 12.28 5.67
C THR A 443 16.80 12.70 5.55
N LEU A 444 16.49 13.95 5.92
CA LEU A 444 15.16 14.49 5.72
C LEU A 444 14.89 14.72 4.24
N GLN A 445 13.62 14.71 3.87
CA GLN A 445 13.17 15.05 2.53
C GLN A 445 12.21 16.23 2.60
N SER A 446 12.24 17.07 1.58
CA SER A 446 11.35 18.23 1.47
C SER A 446 10.76 18.36 0.08
N ARG A 447 9.69 19.16 -0.04
CA ARG A 447 9.12 19.59 -1.31
C ARG A 447 9.18 21.11 -1.41
N VAL A 448 9.26 21.62 -2.63
CA VAL A 448 8.98 23.02 -2.92
C VAL A 448 7.47 23.18 -3.08
N MET A 449 6.91 24.14 -2.34
CA MET A 449 5.49 24.49 -2.36
C MET A 449 5.32 25.96 -2.76
N ILE A 450 4.25 26.24 -3.48
CA ILE A 450 3.73 27.60 -3.71
C ILE A 450 2.30 27.71 -3.19
N ASN A 451 1.91 28.92 -2.78
CA ASN A 451 0.54 29.22 -2.40
C ASN A 451 -0.16 30.01 -3.50
N VAL A 452 -1.17 29.42 -4.15
CA VAL A 452 -1.96 30.06 -5.19
C VAL A 452 -3.36 30.30 -4.64
N ASN A 453 -3.72 31.57 -4.40
CA ASN A 453 -5.04 31.97 -3.88
C ASN A 453 -5.46 31.22 -2.60
N GLY A 454 -4.51 30.90 -1.72
CA GLY A 454 -4.76 30.17 -0.47
C GLY A 454 -4.60 28.65 -0.59
N PHE A 455 -4.43 28.10 -1.79
CA PHE A 455 -4.21 26.67 -2.02
C PHE A 455 -2.73 26.34 -2.12
N GLU A 456 -2.30 25.29 -1.42
CA GLU A 456 -0.92 24.80 -1.46
C GLU A 456 -0.73 23.87 -2.66
N LEU A 457 0.19 24.22 -3.56
CA LEU A 457 0.58 23.40 -4.70
C LEU A 457 2.04 22.99 -4.56
N TYR A 458 2.30 21.68 -4.57
CA TYR A 458 3.67 21.16 -4.58
C TYR A 458 4.26 21.17 -6.00
N ARG A 459 5.44 21.76 -6.14
CA ARG A 459 6.13 21.96 -7.43
C ARG A 459 7.25 20.96 -7.68
N THR A 460 7.72 20.27 -6.65
CA THR A 460 8.74 19.20 -6.77
C THR A 460 8.26 17.89 -6.15
N PRO A 461 8.86 16.74 -6.51
CA PRO A 461 8.78 15.53 -5.69
C PRO A 461 9.48 15.72 -4.33
N CYS A 462 9.45 14.69 -3.49
CA CYS A 462 10.27 14.62 -2.28
C CYS A 462 11.74 14.54 -2.67
N THR A 463 12.52 15.54 -2.25
CA THR A 463 13.96 15.62 -2.53
C THR A 463 14.74 15.46 -1.22
N PRO A 464 15.73 14.55 -1.16
CA PRO A 464 16.61 14.42 0.01
C PRO A 464 17.44 15.68 0.24
N ASP A 465 17.50 16.10 1.50
CA ASP A 465 18.39 17.17 1.91
C ASP A 465 19.86 16.77 1.74
N THR A 466 20.72 17.75 1.50
CA THR A 466 22.17 17.53 1.40
C THR A 466 22.83 17.23 2.76
N SER A 467 22.15 17.55 3.86
CA SER A 467 22.60 17.26 5.22
C SER A 467 21.85 16.09 5.83
N ALA A 468 22.60 15.12 6.36
CA ALA A 468 22.05 14.03 7.16
C ALA A 468 22.20 14.31 8.66
N LYS A 469 21.24 13.82 9.45
CA LYS A 469 21.23 13.84 10.91
C LYS A 469 21.76 12.50 11.45
N ASP A 470 22.41 12.55 12.61
CA ASP A 470 22.87 11.33 13.29
C ASP A 470 21.72 10.57 13.95
N ILE A 471 21.72 9.25 13.78
CA ILE A 471 20.95 8.33 14.61
C ILE A 471 21.66 8.18 15.95
N GLN A 472 20.91 8.32 17.03
CA GLN A 472 21.36 8.12 18.40
C GLN A 472 20.56 7.01 19.04
N SER A 473 21.10 6.36 20.07
CA SER A 473 20.34 5.40 20.88
C SER A 473 20.01 5.97 22.25
N THR A 474 18.93 5.48 22.83
CA THR A 474 18.57 5.77 24.22
C THR A 474 17.86 4.58 24.84
N THR A 475 18.09 4.36 26.13
CA THR A 475 17.29 3.42 26.92
C THR A 475 15.98 4.03 27.38
N ALA A 476 15.80 5.36 27.28
CA ALA A 476 14.63 6.10 27.72
C ALA A 476 13.32 5.52 27.16
N GLY A 477 12.44 5.06 28.05
CA GLY A 477 11.18 4.43 27.71
C GLY A 477 11.28 2.95 27.31
N CYS A 478 12.47 2.35 27.37
CA CYS A 478 12.73 0.92 27.11
C CYS A 478 13.20 0.17 28.37
N GLU A 479 13.15 0.79 29.55
CA GLU A 479 13.74 0.24 30.76
C GLU A 479 12.80 -0.67 31.58
N ASP A 480 11.58 -0.91 31.09
CA ASP A 480 10.61 -1.80 31.72
C ASP A 480 11.04 -3.27 31.52
N PRO A 481 11.53 -3.96 32.57
CA PRO A 481 12.05 -5.30 32.41
C PRO A 481 10.99 -6.33 32.00
N SER A 482 9.70 -6.03 32.15
CA SER A 482 8.63 -6.94 31.71
C SER A 482 8.54 -7.11 30.20
N LYS A 483 9.17 -6.20 29.44
CA LYS A 483 9.22 -6.22 27.97
C LYS A 483 10.54 -6.76 27.42
N TRP A 484 11.48 -7.08 28.29
CA TRP A 484 12.81 -7.53 27.91
C TRP A 484 12.84 -9.00 27.53
N THR A 485 13.86 -9.38 26.77
CA THR A 485 14.15 -10.78 26.48
C THR A 485 14.75 -11.45 27.72
N HIS A 486 14.06 -12.44 28.28
CA HIS A 486 14.54 -13.24 29.41
C HIS A 486 14.92 -14.65 28.97
N ASN A 487 16.20 -14.99 29.09
CA ASN A 487 16.69 -16.34 28.84
C ASN A 487 17.05 -17.05 30.14
N ILE A 488 16.12 -17.86 30.64
CA ILE A 488 16.28 -18.63 31.89
C ILE A 488 17.42 -19.65 31.77
N SER A 489 17.56 -20.31 30.62
CA SER A 489 18.60 -21.33 30.41
C SER A 489 20.02 -20.75 30.40
N ALA A 490 20.17 -19.52 29.87
CA ALA A 490 21.42 -18.77 29.89
C ALA A 490 21.59 -17.91 31.15
N SER A 491 20.63 -17.94 32.09
CA SER A 491 20.64 -17.16 33.33
C SER A 491 20.83 -15.65 33.12
N GLN A 492 20.19 -15.09 32.10
CA GLN A 492 20.33 -13.68 31.75
C GLN A 492 19.05 -13.04 31.23
N SER A 493 18.90 -11.75 31.49
CA SER A 493 17.96 -10.86 30.79
C SER A 493 18.75 -9.83 29.99
N ILE A 494 18.25 -9.43 28.83
CA ILE A 494 18.92 -8.45 27.96
C ILE A 494 18.15 -7.13 28.01
N GLY A 495 18.84 -6.05 28.35
CA GLY A 495 18.28 -4.70 28.35
C GLY A 495 17.87 -4.25 26.95
N GLN A 496 17.05 -3.22 26.86
CA GLN A 496 16.58 -2.68 25.59
C GLN A 496 16.91 -1.19 25.42
N GLU A 497 17.06 -0.78 24.17
CA GLU A 497 17.22 0.61 23.73
C GLU A 497 16.33 0.86 22.50
N ARG A 498 16.16 2.14 22.13
CA ARG A 498 15.57 2.53 20.86
C ARG A 498 16.49 3.49 20.14
N PHE A 499 16.47 3.45 18.80
CA PHE A 499 17.13 4.46 18.00
C PHE A 499 16.19 5.64 17.74
N TYR A 500 16.73 6.85 17.72
CA TYR A 500 16.02 8.09 17.43
C TYR A 500 16.93 9.07 16.68
N TYR A 501 16.34 10.11 16.09
CA TYR A 501 17.08 11.28 15.61
C TYR A 501 16.43 12.56 16.16
N LEU A 502 17.20 13.67 16.17
CA LEU A 502 16.71 14.95 16.66
C LEU A 502 16.12 15.80 15.52
N LEU A 503 14.81 16.07 15.61
CA LEU A 503 14.07 16.98 14.74
C LEU A 503 13.52 18.13 15.57
N ASP A 504 13.94 19.37 15.29
CA ASP A 504 13.50 20.57 16.00
C ASP A 504 13.65 20.49 17.54
N GLY A 505 14.69 19.78 18.01
CA GLY A 505 14.93 19.55 19.44
C GLY A 505 14.09 18.43 20.08
N LYS A 506 13.20 17.78 19.31
CA LYS A 506 12.41 16.63 19.74
C LYS A 506 13.06 15.32 19.25
N GLN A 507 12.98 14.27 20.07
CA GLN A 507 13.39 12.92 19.68
C GLN A 507 12.29 12.29 18.83
N GLU A 508 12.62 11.94 17.59
CA GLU A 508 11.73 11.17 16.70
C GLU A 508 12.24 9.71 16.62
N PRO A 509 11.41 8.72 16.99
CA PRO A 509 11.85 7.33 17.03
C PRO A 509 12.12 6.79 15.62
N VAL A 510 13.21 6.06 15.48
CA VAL A 510 13.60 5.30 14.28
C VAL A 510 13.19 3.83 14.42
N THR A 511 13.26 3.30 15.64
CA THR A 511 12.87 1.92 15.95
C THR A 511 11.99 1.88 17.19
N GLU A 512 11.26 0.78 17.33
CA GLU A 512 10.76 0.34 18.64
C GLU A 512 11.93 -0.06 19.57
N CYS A 513 11.61 -0.36 20.83
CA CYS A 513 12.58 -0.92 21.76
C CYS A 513 13.11 -2.26 21.23
N GLN A 514 14.43 -2.39 21.19
CA GLN A 514 15.17 -3.57 20.74
C GLN A 514 16.28 -3.90 21.75
N ASP A 515 16.77 -5.13 21.73
CA ASP A 515 17.84 -5.56 22.63
C ASP A 515 19.13 -4.75 22.41
N ASN A 516 19.70 -4.20 23.48
CA ASN A 516 20.91 -3.37 23.45
C ASN A 516 22.19 -4.14 23.85
N GLY A 517 22.06 -5.44 24.12
CA GLY A 517 23.16 -6.32 24.51
C GLY A 517 23.66 -6.16 25.96
N VAL A 518 23.11 -5.22 26.75
CA VAL A 518 23.43 -5.10 28.17
C VAL A 518 22.81 -6.28 28.93
N ILE A 519 23.66 -7.07 29.59
CA ILE A 519 23.25 -8.30 30.26
C ILE A 519 23.00 -8.05 31.75
N TYR A 520 21.81 -8.44 32.21
CA TYR A 520 21.43 -8.53 33.62
C TYR A 520 21.39 -10.00 34.04
N LEU A 521 22.34 -10.40 34.90
CA LEU A 521 22.45 -11.77 35.37
C LEU A 521 21.29 -12.14 36.30
N HIS A 522 20.74 -13.33 36.10
CA HIS A 522 19.69 -13.88 36.95
C HIS A 522 20.25 -14.27 38.31
N GLN A 523 19.58 -13.80 39.36
CA GLN A 523 19.74 -14.26 40.73
C GLN A 523 18.59 -15.20 41.08
N GLN A 524 18.83 -16.11 42.03
CA GLN A 524 17.88 -17.15 42.43
C GLN A 524 17.64 -17.11 43.94
N GLU A 525 16.37 -17.21 44.34
CA GLU A 525 15.95 -17.36 45.72
C GLU A 525 15.06 -18.60 45.86
N ILE A 526 15.39 -19.51 46.78
CA ILE A 526 14.50 -20.64 47.10
C ILE A 526 13.33 -20.10 47.92
N THR A 527 12.12 -20.25 47.39
CA THR A 527 10.88 -19.75 48.01
C THR A 527 9.99 -20.87 48.56
N GLY A 528 10.31 -22.13 48.27
CA GLY A 528 9.59 -23.27 48.82
C GLY A 528 9.99 -24.59 48.16
N TYR A 529 9.14 -25.60 48.34
CA TYR A 529 9.34 -26.94 47.79
C TYR A 529 8.03 -27.51 47.25
N GLN A 530 8.06 -28.02 46.02
CA GLN A 530 6.98 -28.82 45.46
C GLN A 530 7.16 -30.28 45.91
N ARG A 531 6.26 -30.74 46.78
CA ARG A 531 6.36 -32.04 47.44
C ARG A 531 5.75 -33.15 46.57
N HIS A 532 6.50 -34.25 46.43
CA HIS A 532 6.04 -35.52 45.86
C HIS A 532 6.15 -36.61 46.93
N ASP A 533 5.23 -36.55 47.90
CA ASP A 533 5.22 -37.39 49.10
C ASP A 533 5.16 -38.89 48.74
N ASP A 534 4.42 -39.26 47.70
CA ASP A 534 4.27 -40.63 47.17
C ASP A 534 5.59 -41.25 46.68
N LYS A 535 6.52 -40.41 46.22
CA LYS A 535 7.83 -40.80 45.68
C LYS A 535 8.98 -40.37 46.60
N LEU A 536 8.67 -39.82 47.76
CA LEU A 536 9.63 -39.39 48.78
C LEU A 536 10.69 -38.41 48.27
N PHE A 537 10.30 -37.46 47.42
CA PHE A 537 11.17 -36.37 47.00
C PHE A 537 10.43 -35.03 46.90
N ALA A 538 11.18 -33.94 46.74
CA ALA A 538 10.63 -32.64 46.37
C ALA A 538 11.53 -31.95 45.34
N TYR A 539 10.92 -31.09 44.52
CA TYR A 539 11.65 -30.09 43.75
C TYR A 539 11.69 -28.78 44.54
N ARG A 540 12.80 -28.05 44.45
CA ARG A 540 12.88 -26.68 44.96
C ARG A 540 12.00 -25.77 44.08
N LEU A 541 11.29 -24.84 44.72
CA LEU A 541 10.62 -23.74 44.04
C LEU A 541 11.53 -22.52 44.14
N VAL A 542 11.89 -21.95 42.99
CA VAL A 542 12.84 -20.86 42.87
C VAL A 542 12.15 -19.64 42.26
N THR A 543 12.43 -18.47 42.83
CA THR A 543 12.15 -17.17 42.21
C THR A 543 13.42 -16.70 41.53
N VAL A 544 13.32 -16.41 40.23
CA VAL A 544 14.41 -15.86 39.42
C VAL A 544 14.19 -14.36 39.31
N TYR A 545 15.19 -13.56 39.64
CA TYR A 545 15.08 -12.11 39.61
C TYR A 545 16.35 -11.44 39.08
N ILE A 546 16.23 -10.18 38.68
CA ILE A 546 17.34 -9.31 38.32
C ILE A 546 17.33 -8.05 39.20
N GLU A 547 18.50 -7.44 39.37
CA GLU A 547 18.72 -6.21 40.12
C GLU A 547 19.64 -5.27 39.33
N GLY A 548 19.76 -4.03 39.76
CA GLY A 548 20.66 -3.05 39.14
C GLY A 548 20.14 -2.44 37.84
N VAL A 549 18.83 -2.56 37.56
CA VAL A 549 18.18 -1.80 36.50
C VAL A 549 18.01 -0.36 36.98
N GLU A 550 18.61 0.60 36.26
CA GLU A 550 18.77 2.00 36.71
C GLU A 550 17.44 2.69 37.05
N THR A 551 16.38 2.38 36.32
CA THR A 551 15.04 2.96 36.51
C THR A 551 14.18 2.24 37.54
N LEU A 552 14.61 1.08 38.02
CA LEU A 552 13.85 0.26 38.96
C LEU A 552 14.42 0.41 40.37
N THR A 553 13.57 0.76 41.33
CA THR A 553 13.94 0.66 42.75
C THR A 553 13.68 -0.76 43.25
N GLY A 554 14.75 -1.52 43.50
CA GLY A 554 14.69 -2.89 44.02
C GLY A 554 14.98 -3.95 42.96
N ARG A 555 14.34 -5.13 43.10
CA ARG A 555 14.50 -6.26 42.18
C ARG A 555 13.27 -6.46 41.30
N TYR A 556 13.49 -7.00 40.10
CA TYR A 556 12.41 -7.46 39.22
C TYR A 556 12.38 -8.99 39.18
N ASN A 557 11.23 -9.59 39.53
CA ASN A 557 11.05 -11.04 39.47
C ASN A 557 10.70 -11.47 38.04
N VAL A 558 11.60 -12.19 37.39
CA VAL A 558 11.41 -12.77 36.06
C VAL A 558 10.50 -13.99 36.12
N LEU A 559 10.70 -14.85 37.13
CA LEU A 559 9.85 -16.00 37.45
C LEU A 559 9.65 -16.05 38.95
N THR A 560 8.47 -16.46 39.41
CA THR A 560 8.16 -16.54 40.85
C THR A 560 7.76 -17.95 41.25
N SER A 561 8.47 -18.51 42.23
CA SER A 561 8.16 -19.80 42.87
C SER A 561 7.86 -20.95 41.90
N GLN A 562 8.76 -21.18 40.94
CA GLN A 562 8.63 -22.28 39.97
C GLN A 562 9.79 -23.28 40.08
N VAL A 563 9.56 -24.52 39.63
CA VAL A 563 10.63 -25.50 39.42
C VAL A 563 11.36 -25.14 38.13
N LEU A 564 12.68 -24.96 38.19
CA LEU A 564 13.44 -24.63 36.99
C LEU A 564 13.70 -25.86 36.13
N PRO A 565 13.81 -25.71 34.80
CA PRO A 565 14.19 -26.80 33.92
C PRO A 565 15.52 -27.44 34.36
N GLY A 566 15.52 -28.75 34.55
CA GLY A 566 16.71 -29.50 34.98
C GLY A 566 16.98 -29.49 36.48
N ASP A 567 16.10 -28.91 37.31
CA ASP A 567 16.26 -28.96 38.76
C ASP A 567 16.28 -30.42 39.26
N PRO A 568 17.22 -30.76 40.16
CA PRO A 568 17.33 -32.12 40.67
C PRO A 568 16.19 -32.45 41.64
N GLN A 569 15.79 -33.73 41.68
CA GLN A 569 14.92 -34.26 42.72
C GLN A 569 15.70 -34.30 44.04
N ILE A 570 15.17 -33.67 45.09
CA ILE A 570 15.75 -33.69 46.42
C ILE A 570 15.04 -34.78 47.22
N PRO A 571 15.70 -35.91 47.53
CA PRO A 571 15.07 -37.00 48.25
C PRO A 571 14.79 -36.62 49.70
N TYR A 572 13.76 -37.22 50.29
CA TYR A 572 13.47 -37.06 51.71
C TYR A 572 14.49 -37.84 52.54
N SER A 573 14.82 -37.31 53.71
CA SER A 573 15.75 -37.97 54.63
C SER A 573 14.97 -38.91 55.55
N TYR A 574 15.29 -40.20 55.53
CA TYR A 574 14.70 -41.17 56.44
C TYR A 574 15.14 -40.91 57.89
N VAL A 575 14.17 -40.74 58.79
CA VAL A 575 14.41 -40.45 60.22
C VAL A 575 14.35 -41.73 61.05
N GLY A 576 13.39 -42.60 60.79
CA GLY A 576 13.20 -43.82 61.55
C GLY A 576 11.80 -44.40 61.41
N LYS A 577 11.60 -45.56 62.06
CA LYS A 577 10.37 -46.34 62.01
C LYS A 577 9.87 -46.61 63.43
N GLY A 578 8.57 -46.49 63.66
CA GLY A 578 7.96 -46.72 64.97
C GLY A 578 6.44 -46.60 64.98
N PRO A 579 5.80 -46.96 66.10
CA PRO A 579 4.34 -46.94 66.21
C PRO A 579 3.79 -45.51 66.32
N ALA A 580 2.73 -45.20 65.59
CA ALA A 580 1.98 -43.95 65.70
C ALA A 580 0.47 -44.23 65.80
N VAL A 581 -0.24 -43.45 66.61
CA VAL A 581 -1.71 -43.55 66.72
C VAL A 581 -2.35 -43.20 65.36
N ASN A 582 -3.25 -44.06 64.89
CA ASN A 582 -3.95 -43.88 63.61
C ASN A 582 -5.28 -43.11 63.75
N GLY A 583 -5.70 -42.84 64.99
CA GLY A 583 -6.91 -42.09 65.32
C GLY A 583 -8.13 -42.96 65.60
N GLU A 584 -8.04 -44.27 65.37
CA GLU A 584 -9.09 -45.22 65.73
C GLU A 584 -8.94 -45.65 67.19
N THR A 585 -10.07 -45.78 67.88
CA THR A 585 -10.15 -46.21 69.27
C THR A 585 -11.16 -47.34 69.37
N PHE A 586 -10.79 -48.40 70.06
CA PHE A 586 -11.70 -49.48 70.41
C PHE A 586 -11.63 -49.80 71.90
N TYR A 587 -12.57 -50.60 72.37
CA TYR A 587 -12.70 -50.95 73.77
C TYR A 587 -12.92 -52.45 73.94
N GLU A 588 -12.24 -53.03 74.91
CA GLU A 588 -12.57 -54.34 75.44
C GLU A 588 -13.12 -54.15 76.84
N GLU A 589 -14.45 -54.31 76.98
CA GLU A 589 -15.20 -53.94 78.18
C GLU A 589 -14.94 -52.48 78.59
N CYS A 590 -14.21 -52.30 79.68
CA CYS A 590 -13.83 -51.02 80.25
C CYS A 590 -12.44 -50.54 79.82
N THR A 591 -11.62 -51.39 79.20
CA THR A 591 -10.26 -51.03 78.80
C THR A 591 -10.30 -50.35 77.45
N ARG A 592 -9.68 -49.17 77.35
CA ARG A 592 -9.53 -48.45 76.09
C ARG A 592 -8.22 -48.80 75.40
N PHE A 593 -8.29 -49.01 74.10
CA PHE A 593 -7.15 -49.15 73.21
C PHE A 593 -7.23 -48.10 72.10
N ASP A 594 -6.13 -47.38 71.88
CA ASP A 594 -5.96 -46.58 70.67
C ASP A 594 -5.18 -47.41 69.66
N GLU A 595 -5.73 -47.58 68.46
CA GLU A 595 -5.04 -48.29 67.39
C GLU A 595 -3.80 -47.53 66.93
N ARG A 596 -2.80 -48.30 66.52
CA ARG A 596 -1.52 -47.77 66.06
C ARG A 596 -1.11 -48.47 64.80
N ASP A 597 -0.53 -47.70 63.90
CA ASP A 597 0.14 -48.21 62.72
C ASP A 597 1.65 -48.11 62.92
N GLU A 598 2.39 -49.01 62.30
CA GLU A 598 3.83 -48.88 62.16
C GLU A 598 4.12 -47.91 61.02
N VAL A 599 4.76 -46.78 61.33
CA VAL A 599 5.02 -45.71 60.35
C VAL A 599 6.51 -45.47 60.17
N GLU A 600 6.92 -45.27 58.93
CA GLU A 600 8.20 -44.69 58.59
C GLU A 600 8.09 -43.16 58.56
N THR A 601 8.98 -42.48 59.25
CA THR A 601 9.04 -41.02 59.30
C THR A 601 10.18 -40.53 58.43
N TYR A 602 9.85 -39.60 57.55
CA TYR A 602 10.76 -38.92 56.63
C TYR A 602 10.78 -37.43 56.94
N LYS A 603 11.96 -36.82 56.84
CA LYS A 603 12.17 -35.37 56.92
C LYS A 603 12.25 -34.81 55.50
N ARG A 604 11.33 -33.90 55.18
CA ARG A 604 11.30 -33.17 53.91
C ARG A 604 12.42 -32.12 53.88
N PRO A 605 12.77 -31.58 52.69
CA PRO A 605 13.80 -30.54 52.57
C PRO A 605 13.50 -29.22 53.29
N ASP A 606 12.22 -28.95 53.59
CA ASP A 606 11.78 -27.79 54.38
C ASP A 606 11.70 -28.07 55.89
N ASP A 607 12.39 -29.11 56.35
CA ASP A 607 12.39 -29.63 57.71
C ASP A 607 11.04 -30.17 58.25
N THR A 608 9.97 -30.11 57.46
CA THR A 608 8.69 -30.72 57.85
C THR A 608 8.75 -32.26 57.78
N THR A 609 7.84 -32.95 58.47
CA THR A 609 7.81 -34.42 58.49
C THR A 609 6.71 -34.98 57.60
N HIS A 610 7.00 -36.11 56.96
CA HIS A 610 6.06 -36.96 56.24
C HIS A 610 6.07 -38.36 56.87
N LYS A 611 4.91 -38.98 57.03
CA LYS A 611 4.77 -40.31 57.63
C LYS A 611 4.09 -41.25 56.63
N VAL A 612 4.69 -42.41 56.42
CA VAL A 612 4.16 -43.47 55.55
C VAL A 612 3.82 -44.67 56.41
N ILE A 613 2.60 -45.18 56.30
CA ILE A 613 2.18 -46.41 56.98
C ILE A 613 2.85 -47.60 56.28
N VAL A 614 3.56 -48.43 57.05
CA VAL A 614 4.30 -49.59 56.53
C VAL A 614 3.86 -50.92 57.15
N GLY A 615 2.90 -50.89 58.08
CA GLY A 615 2.30 -52.07 58.68
C GLY A 615 1.46 -51.72 59.90
N ASP A 616 0.97 -52.75 60.57
CA ASP A 616 0.18 -52.61 61.80
C ASP A 616 1.09 -52.60 63.03
N ALA A 617 0.75 -51.82 64.05
CA ALA A 617 1.44 -51.84 65.34
C ALA A 617 0.50 -52.31 66.46
N THR A 618 1.08 -52.81 67.55
CA THR A 618 0.28 -53.22 68.71
C THR A 618 -0.52 -52.02 69.25
N PRO A 619 -1.84 -52.14 69.48
CA PRO A 619 -2.65 -51.06 70.04
C PRO A 619 -2.09 -50.54 71.38
N LEU A 620 -2.26 -49.24 71.64
CA LEU A 620 -1.86 -48.61 72.89
C LEU A 620 -2.95 -48.79 73.94
N ASN A 621 -2.66 -49.59 74.97
CA ASN A 621 -3.56 -49.78 76.11
C ASN A 621 -3.54 -48.54 77.03
N LEU A 622 -4.70 -47.89 77.19
CA LEU A 622 -4.90 -46.70 78.02
C LEU A 622 -5.60 -47.00 79.36
N GLY A 623 -5.77 -48.27 79.69
CA GLY A 623 -6.35 -48.76 80.94
C GLY A 623 -7.88 -48.63 81.02
N ASP A 624 -8.37 -48.85 82.24
CA ASP A 624 -9.80 -48.82 82.58
C ASP A 624 -10.37 -47.39 82.52
N LYS A 625 -11.43 -47.22 81.72
CA LYS A 625 -12.17 -45.97 81.51
C LYS A 625 -13.63 -46.04 81.96
N CYS A 626 -13.97 -47.02 82.80
CA CYS A 626 -15.31 -47.11 83.38
C CYS A 626 -15.42 -46.39 84.72
N ASN A 627 -16.49 -45.61 84.84
CA ASN A 627 -16.90 -44.97 86.07
C ASN A 627 -18.08 -45.70 86.70
N LEU A 628 -18.04 -45.79 88.03
CA LEU A 628 -19.14 -46.33 88.80
C LEU A 628 -20.16 -45.22 89.08
N GLU A 629 -21.33 -45.29 88.45
CA GLU A 629 -22.42 -44.37 88.69
C GLU A 629 -23.45 -44.99 89.62
N VAL A 630 -23.82 -44.26 90.68
CA VAL A 630 -24.90 -44.66 91.59
C VAL A 630 -25.93 -43.55 91.64
N THR A 631 -27.11 -43.84 91.11
CA THR A 631 -28.27 -42.96 91.19
C THR A 631 -29.20 -43.43 92.30
N TRP A 632 -29.99 -42.51 92.86
CA TRP A 632 -30.91 -42.80 93.95
C TRP A 632 -32.33 -42.44 93.52
N SER A 633 -33.28 -43.30 93.83
CA SER A 633 -34.69 -42.94 93.77
C SER A 633 -35.01 -41.85 94.79
N ASP A 634 -36.20 -41.26 94.64
CA ASP A 634 -36.78 -40.43 95.70
C ASP A 634 -36.90 -41.21 97.01
N VAL A 635 -36.78 -40.46 98.11
CA VAL A 635 -36.91 -41.02 99.45
C VAL A 635 -38.37 -41.35 99.70
N THR A 636 -38.65 -42.63 99.92
CA THR A 636 -39.97 -43.10 100.32
C THR A 636 -40.06 -43.12 101.83
N GLN A 637 -41.12 -42.52 102.36
CA GLN A 637 -41.41 -42.46 103.78
C GLN A 637 -42.64 -43.30 104.10
N TRP A 638 -42.56 -44.09 105.16
CA TRP A 638 -43.68 -44.91 105.60
C TRP A 638 -43.61 -45.11 107.11
N TYR A 639 -44.77 -45.40 107.70
CA TYR A 639 -44.89 -45.58 109.13
C TYR A 639 -45.69 -46.83 109.45
N TRP A 640 -45.46 -47.35 110.65
CA TRP A 640 -46.26 -48.39 111.24
C TRP A 640 -46.83 -47.87 112.55
N GLN A 641 -48.16 -47.91 112.65
CA GLN A 641 -48.88 -47.55 113.86
C GLN A 641 -49.28 -48.82 114.60
N ASN A 642 -48.92 -48.89 115.89
CA ASN A 642 -49.38 -49.95 116.77
C ASN A 642 -50.92 -49.95 116.81
N PRO A 643 -51.58 -51.08 116.52
CA PRO A 643 -53.04 -51.18 116.44
C PRO A 643 -53.77 -51.15 117.79
N GLY A 644 -53.07 -51.01 118.93
CA GLY A 644 -53.67 -50.87 120.27
C GLY A 644 -54.23 -52.16 120.87
N VAL A 645 -54.02 -53.30 120.20
CA VAL A 645 -54.36 -54.65 120.67
C VAL A 645 -53.04 -55.38 120.91
N TYR A 646 -52.92 -56.19 121.97
CA TYR A 646 -51.71 -56.93 122.33
C TYR A 646 -51.16 -57.77 121.16
N THR A 647 -50.32 -57.18 120.30
CA THR A 647 -49.64 -57.86 119.19
C THR A 647 -48.16 -57.97 119.50
N ASN A 648 -47.59 -59.18 119.39
CA ASN A 648 -46.21 -59.50 119.73
C ASN A 648 -45.18 -59.09 118.63
N THR A 649 -45.57 -58.21 117.70
CA THR A 649 -44.73 -57.74 116.60
C THR A 649 -43.86 -56.56 117.06
N ASN A 650 -42.55 -56.77 117.11
CA ASN A 650 -41.56 -55.76 117.52
C ASN A 650 -40.78 -55.24 116.30
N TYR A 651 -41.27 -54.17 115.67
CA TYR A 651 -40.64 -53.58 114.47
C TYR A 651 -39.58 -52.52 114.78
N CYS A 652 -39.68 -51.81 115.91
CA CYS A 652 -38.74 -50.74 116.27
C CYS A 652 -38.58 -50.56 117.78
N GLY A 653 -38.78 -51.61 118.57
CA GLY A 653 -38.70 -51.58 120.03
C GLY A 653 -40.06 -51.59 120.72
N ILE A 654 -40.00 -51.68 122.05
CA ILE A 654 -41.15 -51.79 122.94
C ILE A 654 -40.98 -50.71 124.02
N SER A 655 -42.06 -49.96 124.29
CA SER A 655 -42.13 -49.10 125.47
C SER A 655 -42.82 -49.85 126.59
N ILE A 656 -42.31 -49.66 127.80
CA ILE A 656 -42.87 -50.23 129.02
C ILE A 656 -43.28 -49.07 129.90
N ALA A 657 -44.55 -49.00 130.25
CA ALA A 657 -45.07 -48.07 131.26
C ALA A 657 -45.38 -48.87 132.53
N GLY A 658 -45.06 -48.31 133.69
CA GLY A 658 -45.39 -48.92 134.97
C GLY A 658 -45.59 -47.85 136.04
N GLY A 659 -46.29 -48.23 137.10
CA GLY A 659 -46.59 -47.36 138.23
C GLY A 659 -47.25 -48.13 139.35
N THR A 660 -47.87 -47.42 140.29
CA THR A 660 -48.68 -48.00 141.35
C THR A 660 -50.15 -47.66 141.15
N GLN A 661 -51.05 -48.62 141.39
CA GLN A 661 -52.50 -48.45 141.20
C GLN A 661 -53.25 -48.71 142.52
N GLY A 662 -54.25 -47.88 142.83
CA GLY A 662 -55.06 -48.01 144.05
C GLY A 662 -54.46 -47.35 145.30
N SER A 663 -55.14 -47.52 146.44
CA SER A 663 -54.68 -47.06 147.77
C SER A 663 -53.50 -47.87 148.33
N ASP A 664 -53.27 -49.05 147.78
CA ASP A 664 -52.40 -50.09 148.36
C ASP A 664 -51.04 -50.17 147.66
N ASP A 665 -50.72 -49.18 146.81
CA ASP A 665 -49.48 -49.01 146.06
C ASP A 665 -48.98 -50.28 145.31
N SER A 666 -49.89 -51.11 144.79
CA SER A 666 -49.52 -52.31 144.03
C SER A 666 -48.85 -51.96 142.69
N PRO A 667 -47.65 -52.50 142.40
CA PRO A 667 -46.94 -52.21 141.15
C PRO A 667 -47.60 -52.90 139.96
N TRP A 668 -47.72 -52.18 138.85
CA TRP A 668 -48.18 -52.71 137.57
C TRP A 668 -47.20 -52.33 136.46
N THR A 669 -47.15 -53.15 135.41
CA THR A 669 -46.37 -52.88 134.20
C THR A 669 -47.16 -53.28 132.96
N GLN A 670 -47.04 -52.49 131.89
CA GLN A 670 -47.60 -52.78 130.58
C GLN A 670 -46.57 -52.47 129.51
N ALA A 671 -46.46 -53.36 128.52
CA ALA A 671 -45.56 -53.23 127.40
C ALA A 671 -46.35 -53.12 126.10
N ALA A 672 -45.94 -52.23 125.21
CA ALA A 672 -46.51 -52.09 123.88
C ALA A 672 -45.41 -51.82 122.85
N SER A 673 -45.50 -52.44 121.68
CA SER A 673 -44.61 -52.15 120.55
C SER A 673 -44.72 -50.67 120.16
N ASN A 674 -43.59 -50.05 119.89
CA ASN A 674 -43.53 -48.64 119.53
C ASN A 674 -44.09 -48.40 118.13
N HIS A 675 -44.61 -47.20 117.91
CA HIS A 675 -44.86 -46.70 116.56
C HIS A 675 -43.52 -46.45 115.87
N CYS A 676 -43.47 -46.70 114.58
CA CYS A 676 -42.23 -46.64 113.83
C CYS A 676 -42.40 -45.77 112.60
N THR A 677 -41.38 -45.02 112.25
CA THR A 677 -41.32 -44.29 110.97
C THR A 677 -40.00 -44.60 110.30
N TRP A 678 -40.03 -44.89 109.01
CA TRP A 678 -38.87 -45.22 108.20
C TRP A 678 -38.77 -44.30 106.99
N SER A 679 -37.54 -44.18 106.52
CA SER A 679 -37.21 -43.62 105.23
C SER A 679 -36.34 -44.61 104.48
N SER A 680 -36.65 -44.88 103.22
CA SER A 680 -35.83 -45.70 102.35
C SER A 680 -35.67 -45.07 100.97
N ALA A 681 -34.59 -45.41 100.27
CA ALA A 681 -34.39 -45.07 98.87
C ALA A 681 -33.72 -46.24 98.16
N VAL A 682 -34.05 -46.47 96.90
CA VAL A 682 -33.41 -47.50 96.07
C VAL A 682 -32.20 -46.87 95.39
N GLY A 683 -31.02 -47.41 95.67
CA GLY A 683 -29.82 -47.11 94.91
C GLY A 683 -29.79 -47.97 93.65
N THR A 684 -29.43 -47.38 92.52
CA THR A 684 -29.21 -48.07 91.24
C THR A 684 -27.77 -47.85 90.81
N LYS A 685 -27.00 -48.93 90.73
CA LYS A 685 -25.60 -48.96 90.27
C LYS A 685 -25.54 -49.28 88.79
N LYS A 686 -24.77 -48.47 88.06
CA LYS A 686 -24.36 -48.70 86.67
C LYS A 686 -22.85 -48.54 86.56
N LEU A 687 -22.24 -49.40 85.75
CA LEU A 687 -20.87 -49.19 85.31
C LEU A 687 -20.94 -48.55 83.93
N VAL A 688 -20.42 -47.33 83.80
CA VAL A 688 -20.56 -46.53 82.58
C VAL A 688 -19.17 -46.19 82.07
N ARG A 689 -18.88 -46.54 80.83
CA ARG A 689 -17.63 -46.22 80.14
C ARG A 689 -17.56 -44.74 79.77
N GLU A 690 -16.37 -44.19 79.53
CA GLU A 690 -16.18 -42.77 79.22
C GLU A 690 -16.97 -42.25 78.00
N ASP A 691 -17.37 -43.13 77.08
CA ASP A 691 -18.23 -42.81 75.93
C ASP A 691 -19.75 -42.86 76.25
N GLY A 692 -20.12 -43.13 77.50
CA GLY A 692 -21.52 -43.24 77.96
C GLY A 692 -22.10 -44.65 77.83
N THR A 693 -21.36 -45.63 77.30
CA THR A 693 -21.84 -47.01 77.17
C THR A 693 -21.95 -47.68 78.53
N GLN A 694 -23.11 -48.23 78.87
CA GLN A 694 -23.27 -49.05 80.07
C GLN A 694 -22.61 -50.43 79.85
N ILE A 695 -21.73 -50.82 80.76
CA ILE A 695 -21.04 -52.11 80.74
C ILE A 695 -21.63 -53.00 81.83
N GLY A 696 -22.16 -54.15 81.42
CA GLY A 696 -22.79 -55.13 82.31
C GLY A 696 -24.18 -54.72 82.84
N ASP A 697 -24.68 -55.53 83.76
CA ASP A 697 -26.02 -55.40 84.30
C ASP A 697 -26.15 -54.29 85.36
N THR A 698 -27.31 -53.66 85.37
CA THR A 698 -27.68 -52.71 86.43
C THR A 698 -28.01 -53.49 87.71
N ALA A 699 -27.44 -53.05 88.84
CA ALA A 699 -27.77 -53.60 90.16
C ALA A 699 -28.59 -52.59 90.96
N THR A 700 -29.65 -53.05 91.64
CA THR A 700 -30.50 -52.22 92.50
C THR A 700 -30.50 -52.75 93.93
N ALA A 701 -30.43 -51.87 94.92
CA ALA A 701 -30.48 -52.23 96.33
C ALA A 701 -31.23 -51.15 97.15
N THR A 702 -32.00 -51.58 98.15
CA THR A 702 -32.78 -50.66 98.99
C THR A 702 -31.98 -50.26 100.22
N CYS A 703 -31.71 -48.96 100.38
CA CYS A 703 -31.07 -48.40 101.56
C CYS A 703 -32.14 -47.85 102.50
N GLN A 704 -32.27 -48.42 103.68
CA GLN A 704 -33.25 -48.03 104.67
C GLN A 704 -32.56 -47.44 105.91
N ALA A 705 -33.07 -46.31 106.41
CA ALA A 705 -32.60 -45.73 107.66
C ALA A 705 -33.10 -46.56 108.85
N SER A 706 -32.34 -46.55 109.95
CA SER A 706 -32.85 -47.04 111.24
C SER A 706 -34.14 -46.31 111.60
N PRO A 707 -35.20 -47.02 112.03
CA PRO A 707 -36.48 -46.38 112.34
C PRO A 707 -36.36 -45.40 113.50
N ASN A 708 -37.08 -44.28 113.40
CA ASN A 708 -37.46 -43.57 114.63
C ASN A 708 -38.55 -44.37 115.33
N SER A 709 -38.40 -44.50 116.64
CA SER A 709 -39.27 -45.27 117.50
C SER A 709 -39.99 -44.34 118.46
N TYR A 710 -41.32 -44.39 118.48
CA TYR A 710 -42.16 -43.54 119.31
C TYR A 710 -42.98 -44.41 120.25
N ALA A 711 -42.98 -44.07 121.53
CA ALA A 711 -43.73 -44.82 122.53
C ALA A 711 -45.22 -44.88 122.17
N ALA A 712 -45.79 -46.09 122.15
CA ALA A 712 -47.21 -46.27 121.90
C ALA A 712 -48.08 -46.07 123.16
N ILE A 713 -47.45 -46.02 124.33
CA ILE A 713 -48.11 -45.85 125.64
C ILE A 713 -47.37 -44.81 126.47
N ALA A 714 -48.11 -44.03 127.25
CA ALA A 714 -47.55 -43.11 128.23
C ALA A 714 -48.26 -43.25 129.58
N GLY A 715 -47.49 -43.08 130.66
CA GLY A 715 -48.02 -43.00 132.03
C GLY A 715 -48.80 -41.70 132.26
N PRO A 716 -49.57 -41.63 133.38
CA PRO A 716 -50.36 -40.45 133.70
C PRO A 716 -49.46 -39.21 133.88
N PRO A 717 -49.92 -38.00 133.49
CA PRO A 717 -49.24 -36.74 133.81
C PRO A 717 -49.03 -36.64 135.33
N SER A 718 -47.86 -36.12 135.74
CA SER A 718 -47.46 -36.08 137.16
C SER A 718 -48.55 -35.44 138.03
N GLY A 719 -49.11 -36.23 138.96
CA GLY A 719 -50.13 -35.79 139.92
C GLY A 719 -51.50 -36.45 139.78
N GLN A 720 -51.77 -37.26 138.75
CA GLN A 720 -53.01 -38.03 138.63
C GLN A 720 -52.79 -39.54 138.81
N ARG A 721 -53.48 -40.16 139.79
CA ARG A 721 -53.48 -41.62 139.98
C ARG A 721 -54.48 -42.28 139.01
N GLY A 722 -54.05 -43.30 138.27
CA GLY A 722 -54.94 -44.40 137.87
C GLY A 722 -55.31 -44.64 136.40
N TYR A 723 -54.83 -43.87 135.41
CA TYR A 723 -55.13 -44.16 133.99
C TYR A 723 -53.92 -43.96 133.06
N TRP A 724 -53.67 -44.95 132.21
CA TRP A 724 -52.71 -44.90 131.11
C TRP A 724 -53.43 -44.54 129.81
N ARG A 725 -52.70 -44.04 128.81
CA ARG A 725 -53.26 -43.73 127.49
C ARG A 725 -52.44 -44.35 126.38
N TYR A 726 -53.14 -44.96 125.41
CA TYR A 726 -52.54 -45.24 124.11
C TYR A 726 -52.27 -43.91 123.41
N LEU A 727 -51.02 -43.70 123.04
CA LEU A 727 -50.63 -42.60 122.18
C LEU A 727 -50.94 -43.00 120.75
N SER A 728 -51.77 -42.21 120.07
CA SER A 728 -51.85 -42.28 118.61
C SER A 728 -50.69 -41.49 118.00
N LEU A 729 -50.16 -41.96 116.87
CA LEU A 729 -49.17 -41.23 116.08
C LEU A 729 -49.61 -39.79 115.78
N GLY A 730 -50.91 -39.53 115.58
CA GLY A 730 -51.45 -38.19 115.30
C GLY A 730 -51.42 -37.20 116.48
N SER A 731 -51.05 -37.64 117.69
CA SER A 731 -51.05 -36.80 118.89
C SER A 731 -49.73 -36.09 119.20
N HIS A 732 -48.66 -36.35 118.42
CA HIS A 732 -47.32 -35.79 118.60
C HIS A 732 -46.76 -35.27 117.28
N ASN A 733 -45.79 -34.34 117.31
CA ASN A 733 -45.00 -33.98 116.12
C ASN A 733 -43.99 -35.11 115.85
N TRP A 734 -44.35 -36.06 114.99
CA TRP A 734 -43.44 -37.12 114.55
C TRP A 734 -42.65 -36.68 113.31
N SER A 735 -41.48 -37.28 113.14
CA SER A 735 -40.54 -36.99 112.06
C SER A 735 -40.01 -38.29 111.50
N TYR A 736 -39.86 -38.37 110.18
CA TYR A 736 -39.17 -39.49 109.57
C TYR A 736 -37.66 -39.39 109.84
N PRO A 737 -36.95 -40.53 109.98
CA PRO A 737 -35.50 -40.51 110.08
C PRO A 737 -34.90 -39.85 108.84
N PRO A 738 -33.82 -39.07 108.97
CA PRO A 738 -33.21 -38.41 107.83
C PRO A 738 -32.53 -39.42 106.90
N HIS A 739 -32.89 -39.41 105.61
CA HIS A 739 -32.20 -40.19 104.56
C HIS A 739 -31.19 -39.30 103.82
N ASN A 740 -30.05 -39.08 104.46
CA ASN A 740 -29.03 -38.16 103.97
C ASN A 740 -27.92 -38.88 103.17
N ASN A 741 -27.02 -38.09 102.58
CA ASN A 741 -25.90 -38.62 101.80
C ASN A 741 -24.94 -39.50 102.62
N THR A 742 -24.81 -39.27 103.93
CA THR A 742 -24.00 -40.11 104.82
C THR A 742 -24.54 -41.53 104.91
N LEU A 743 -25.86 -41.68 105.05
CA LEU A 743 -26.53 -42.98 105.04
C LEU A 743 -26.41 -43.65 103.66
N LYS A 744 -26.64 -42.89 102.57
CA LYS A 744 -26.48 -43.38 101.20
C LYS A 744 -25.06 -43.92 100.95
N MET A 745 -24.03 -43.23 101.42
CA MET A 745 -22.64 -43.70 101.34
C MET A 745 -22.38 -44.95 102.19
N ALA A 746 -22.89 -45.02 103.41
CA ALA A 746 -22.78 -46.22 104.25
C ALA A 746 -23.43 -47.45 103.59
N CYS A 747 -24.61 -47.29 102.99
CA CYS A 747 -25.28 -48.33 102.21
C CYS A 747 -24.46 -48.76 101.00
N ARG A 748 -23.93 -47.81 100.20
CA ARG A 748 -23.04 -48.12 99.06
C ARG A 748 -21.83 -48.93 99.49
N ASN A 749 -21.17 -48.54 100.58
CA ASN A 749 -20.02 -49.28 101.11
C ASN A 749 -20.43 -50.70 101.52
N GLY A 750 -21.58 -50.85 102.21
CA GLY A 750 -22.13 -52.14 102.61
C GLY A 750 -22.47 -53.06 101.42
N TRP A 751 -22.80 -52.50 100.27
CA TRP A 751 -23.06 -53.26 99.03
C TRP A 751 -21.82 -53.50 98.17
N GLY A 752 -20.65 -52.96 98.55
CA GLY A 752 -19.46 -52.98 97.69
C GLY A 752 -19.60 -52.12 96.43
N TRP A 753 -20.45 -51.09 96.46
CA TRP A 753 -20.65 -50.12 95.36
C TRP A 753 -19.72 -48.93 95.50
N VAL A 754 -18.44 -49.24 95.66
CA VAL A 754 -17.31 -48.32 95.69
C VAL A 754 -16.26 -48.84 94.73
N ARG A 755 -15.68 -47.94 93.95
CA ARG A 755 -14.58 -48.23 93.03
C ARG A 755 -13.45 -47.28 93.34
#